data_AF-A0A7W7H6V1-F1
#
_entry.id   AF-A0A7W7H6V1-F1
#
_cell.length_a   1.000
_cell.length_b   1.000
_cell.length_c   1.000
_cell.angle_alpha   90.00
_cell.angle_beta   90.00
_cell.angle_gamma   90.00
#
_symmetry.space_group_name_H-M   'P 1'
#
loop_
_entity.id
_entity.type
_entity.pdbx_description
1 polymer ?
#
loop_
_entity_poly.entity_id
_entity_poly.type
_entity_poly.pdbx_seq_one_letter_code
_entity_poly.pdbx_strand_id
1 'polypeptide(L)'
;MHVLATAGHVDHGKSTLVRLLTGMEPDRWAEERRRGMTIDLGFAWTRLDSGETVAFVDVPGHERFVPNMLAGVGPVPAAMIVVAADEGWKPQSAEHLAALDALGVRHGLLVVTRIDLADPAAATAAALAEIERTSLGPVPAVAVSGVTGAGLDELRAALDRLVAGLPAADPDAAVRLWIDRAFTVRGAGTVVTGTLGAGSLRTGQELDLAGTGRSVRVRGLQSLGEPVDRVEAVARVAVNLRGVDKDLVGRGAALLTPGRFRLTELVDVRVHGDPVASLPETMMLHVGAAAVPVRVRPLGVDTARLRLGRALPLRIGDRALLRDPGRHHVAGGVTVLDVAPPSLKRRGAGAARAIELAGMDGTADLAGELRRRRLIHRDDLLRMGFADPAAGPAAAPGSAAAACLTAADPAAVDPATGPAAADPATGPAAADPAAAHPSAAHPAAAHPEAAGPAAGPSSAGAMPVVGDWFVDPEHWASLGVRLADIVNRYMAKNPLEAGMPVEALRQELGLPERSLVEALVTRAGESRTAAGPGTDVAASGIAAVGPGSGVAGSGTAAVGPGAGMAGSETAAVGPGAGMAASGTAAVRSGAGVARSGNGVAVSGTPAVGSGAGVAGSGSGAVDSGSGTAGEPLTVRGGRVGPRRSGAPGELVEAVRRAFDPEQPFVAPETYRLAELGLGARQLGAAVRLGLIVQLAPNVVLPTGAPARAAEILAAGPQPFTLSQARQALNTSRRVAVPLLELLDRTGLTRRGPDDRRTVKRP
;
A
#
# COMPACT_ATOMS: atom_id res chain seq x y z
N MET A 1 -14.39 -2.05 29.12
CA MET A 1 -13.46 -3.09 29.66
C MET A 1 -12.06 -2.76 29.21
N HIS A 2 -11.09 -2.88 30.12
CA HIS A 2 -9.69 -2.53 29.89
C HIS A 2 -8.76 -3.60 30.46
N VAL A 3 -7.57 -3.70 29.90
CA VAL A 3 -6.53 -4.64 30.36
C VAL A 3 -5.29 -3.83 30.72
N LEU A 4 -4.72 -4.08 31.90
CA LEU A 4 -3.54 -3.41 32.44
C LEU A 4 -2.51 -4.44 32.89
N ALA A 5 -1.23 -4.18 32.68
CA ALA A 5 -0.15 -5.05 33.15
C ALA A 5 0.49 -4.46 34.40
N THR A 6 0.87 -5.30 35.37
CA THR A 6 1.58 -4.83 36.57
C THR A 6 3.07 -5.10 36.47
N ALA A 7 3.89 -4.05 36.39
CA ALA A 7 5.34 -4.15 36.24
C ALA A 7 6.06 -3.70 37.53
N GLY A 8 7.24 -4.26 37.81
CA GLY A 8 8.09 -3.85 38.93
C GLY A 8 8.93 -4.99 39.47
N HIS A 9 9.88 -4.67 40.35
CA HIS A 9 10.76 -5.64 41.00
C HIS A 9 10.01 -6.72 41.78
N VAL A 10 10.66 -7.87 41.99
CA VAL A 10 10.17 -8.94 42.86
C VAL A 10 9.89 -8.38 44.26
N ASP A 11 8.88 -8.92 44.93
CA ASP A 11 8.48 -8.53 46.28
C ASP A 11 8.02 -7.08 46.50
N HIS A 12 8.11 -6.16 45.54
CA HIS A 12 7.54 -4.80 45.64
C HIS A 12 5.98 -4.75 45.75
N GLY A 13 5.31 -5.85 46.09
CA GLY A 13 3.90 -5.83 46.46
C GLY A 13 2.90 -5.86 45.29
N LYS A 14 3.33 -6.09 44.04
CA LYS A 14 2.45 -6.19 42.86
C LYS A 14 1.23 -7.07 43.09
N SER A 15 1.45 -8.33 43.44
CA SER A 15 0.36 -9.30 43.63
C SER A 15 -0.49 -9.00 44.86
N THR A 16 0.12 -8.48 45.93
CA THR A 16 -0.60 -8.00 47.11
C THR A 16 -1.55 -6.87 46.75
N LEU A 17 -1.09 -5.92 45.95
CA LEU A 17 -1.88 -4.78 45.48
C LEU A 17 -3.04 -5.23 44.59
N VAL A 18 -2.78 -6.11 43.62
CA VAL A 18 -3.82 -6.70 42.77
C VAL A 18 -4.89 -7.39 43.62
N ARG A 19 -4.50 -8.16 44.64
CA ARG A 19 -5.44 -8.82 45.56
C ARG A 19 -6.28 -7.81 46.35
N LEU A 20 -5.68 -6.71 46.81
CA LEU A 20 -6.40 -5.66 47.56
C LEU A 20 -7.39 -4.89 46.68
N LEU A 21 -7.05 -4.66 45.40
CA LEU A 21 -7.91 -3.98 44.44
C LEU A 21 -9.08 -4.86 43.97
N THR A 22 -8.83 -6.16 43.80
CA THR A 22 -9.78 -7.09 43.15
C THR A 22 -10.53 -7.98 44.12
N GLY A 23 -10.00 -8.20 45.32
CA GLY A 23 -10.47 -9.25 46.23
C GLY A 23 -10.15 -10.67 45.74
N MET A 24 -9.44 -10.81 44.60
CA MET A 24 -9.13 -12.09 43.98
C MET A 24 -7.66 -12.43 44.17
N GLU A 25 -7.35 -13.70 44.43
CA GLU A 25 -6.00 -14.21 44.15
C GLU A 25 -5.86 -14.30 42.63
N PRO A 26 -4.77 -13.77 42.02
CA PRO A 26 -4.52 -13.96 40.61
C PRO A 26 -4.55 -15.45 40.26
N ASP A 27 -5.21 -15.81 39.16
CA ASP A 27 -5.33 -17.20 38.73
C ASP A 27 -3.94 -17.80 38.41
N ARG A 28 -3.47 -18.69 39.29
CA ARG A 28 -2.11 -19.24 39.33
C ARG A 28 -2.13 -20.75 39.30
N TRP A 29 -1.16 -21.36 38.63
CA TRP A 29 -1.03 -22.81 38.56
C TRP A 29 -0.63 -23.39 39.93
N ALA A 30 -1.02 -24.65 40.20
CA ALA A 30 -0.80 -25.35 41.47
C ALA A 30 0.67 -25.43 41.95
N GLU A 31 1.63 -25.22 41.06
CA GLU A 31 3.08 -25.23 41.35
C GLU A 31 3.59 -23.90 41.93
N GLU A 32 3.01 -22.76 41.53
CA GLU A 32 3.32 -21.43 42.08
C GLU A 32 2.86 -21.30 43.53
N ARG A 33 1.70 -21.89 43.84
CA ARG A 33 1.10 -21.86 45.18
C ARG A 33 1.94 -22.62 46.23
N ARG A 34 2.83 -23.53 45.79
CA ARG A 34 3.81 -24.21 46.67
C ARG A 34 5.10 -23.44 46.89
N ARG A 35 5.48 -22.53 45.97
CA ARG A 35 6.79 -21.84 46.00
C ARG A 35 6.70 -20.35 46.37
N GLY A 36 5.50 -19.78 46.45
CA GLY A 36 5.30 -18.39 46.87
C GLY A 36 5.78 -17.32 45.88
N MET A 37 6.05 -17.68 44.61
CA MET A 37 6.53 -16.78 43.56
C MET A 37 5.69 -16.92 42.28
N THR A 38 5.51 -15.81 41.54
CA THR A 38 4.84 -15.79 40.22
C THR A 38 5.81 -16.32 39.15
N ILE A 39 5.46 -17.44 38.52
CA ILE A 39 6.17 -18.17 37.47
C ILE A 39 5.54 -17.91 36.09
N ASP A 40 4.21 -17.87 36.01
CA ASP A 40 3.42 -17.63 34.80
C ASP A 40 2.41 -16.49 35.02
N LEU A 41 1.73 -16.06 33.96
CA LEU A 41 0.85 -14.88 34.00
C LEU A 41 -0.33 -15.06 34.97
N GLY A 42 -0.45 -14.20 35.99
CA GLY A 42 -1.63 -14.15 36.85
C GLY A 42 -2.72 -13.25 36.26
N PHE A 43 -3.99 -13.61 36.44
CA PHE A 43 -5.11 -12.78 36.00
C PHE A 43 -6.07 -12.49 37.14
N ALA A 44 -6.45 -11.23 37.30
CA ALA A 44 -7.46 -10.79 38.26
C ALA A 44 -8.20 -9.58 37.68
N TRP A 45 -9.40 -9.28 38.15
CA TRP A 45 -10.17 -8.16 37.64
C TRP A 45 -11.05 -7.53 38.71
N THR A 46 -11.45 -6.29 38.48
CA THR A 46 -12.36 -5.56 39.35
C THR A 46 -13.20 -4.59 38.54
N ARG A 47 -14.32 -4.15 39.12
CA ARG A 47 -15.11 -3.04 38.61
C ARG A 47 -14.71 -1.78 39.37
N LEU A 48 -14.37 -0.74 38.64
CA LEU A 48 -14.06 0.58 39.19
C LEU A 48 -15.35 1.34 39.51
N ASP A 49 -15.23 2.46 40.23
CA ASP A 49 -16.37 3.26 40.68
C ASP A 49 -17.11 3.92 39.50
N SER A 50 -16.40 4.19 38.41
CA SER A 50 -17.00 4.62 37.14
C SER A 50 -17.93 3.57 36.48
N GLY A 51 -17.91 2.32 36.95
CA GLY A 51 -18.60 1.19 36.34
C GLY A 51 -17.75 0.45 35.31
N GLU A 52 -16.61 1.01 34.89
CA GLU A 52 -15.66 0.34 33.99
C GLU A 52 -15.04 -0.88 34.64
N THR A 53 -14.74 -1.88 33.82
CA THR A 53 -14.11 -3.12 34.28
C THR A 53 -12.65 -3.17 33.86
N VAL A 54 -11.76 -3.40 34.83
CA VAL A 54 -10.31 -3.52 34.62
C VAL A 54 -9.86 -4.94 34.92
N ALA A 55 -9.15 -5.54 33.96
CA ALA A 55 -8.44 -6.78 34.13
C ALA A 55 -6.93 -6.51 34.28
N PHE A 56 -6.33 -7.07 35.31
CA PHE A 56 -4.90 -7.02 35.58
C PHE A 56 -4.22 -8.29 35.08
N VAL A 57 -3.12 -8.11 34.36
CA VAL A 57 -2.14 -9.14 34.02
C VAL A 57 -0.96 -8.99 34.99
N ASP A 58 -0.90 -9.85 36.00
CA ASP A 58 0.18 -9.91 36.98
C ASP A 58 1.39 -10.63 36.35
N VAL A 59 2.37 -9.85 35.90
CA VAL A 59 3.57 -10.39 35.25
C VAL A 59 4.68 -10.72 36.25
N PRO A 60 5.40 -11.84 36.07
CA PRO A 60 6.46 -12.25 36.97
C PRO A 60 7.63 -11.25 36.91
N GLY A 61 8.21 -10.92 38.08
CA GLY A 61 9.30 -9.94 38.18
C GLY A 61 10.72 -10.51 38.15
N HIS A 62 10.87 -11.83 38.00
CA HIS A 62 12.17 -12.49 38.03
C HIS A 62 12.76 -12.60 36.62
N GLU A 63 14.06 -12.33 36.48
CA GLU A 63 14.85 -12.43 35.24
C GLU A 63 14.66 -13.75 34.44
N ARG A 64 14.38 -14.87 35.12
CA ARG A 64 14.18 -16.18 34.48
C ARG A 64 12.83 -16.30 33.76
N PHE A 65 11.88 -15.41 34.05
CA PHE A 65 10.52 -15.43 33.52
C PHE A 65 10.21 -14.24 32.61
N VAL A 66 11.24 -13.51 32.16
CA VAL A 66 11.12 -12.43 31.17
C VAL A 66 10.32 -12.84 29.92
N PRO A 67 10.48 -14.06 29.34
CA PRO A 67 9.65 -14.47 28.21
C PRO A 67 8.15 -14.54 28.54
N ASN A 68 7.78 -14.92 29.77
CA ASN A 68 6.40 -14.98 30.22
C ASN A 68 5.85 -13.58 30.45
N MET A 69 6.63 -12.71 31.10
CA MET A 69 6.32 -11.29 31.26
C MET A 69 6.06 -10.63 29.90
N LEU A 70 6.96 -10.78 28.93
CA LEU A 70 6.83 -10.18 27.60
C LEU A 70 5.56 -10.62 26.88
N ALA A 71 5.16 -11.89 27.02
CA ALA A 71 3.93 -12.39 26.43
C ALA A 71 2.67 -11.75 27.04
N GLY A 72 2.72 -11.40 28.34
CA GLY A 72 1.63 -10.72 29.04
C GLY A 72 1.57 -9.22 28.79
N VAL A 73 2.72 -8.55 28.67
CA VAL A 73 2.82 -7.10 28.45
C VAL A 73 2.60 -6.70 27.00
N GLY A 74 3.04 -7.54 26.05
CA GLY A 74 3.00 -7.25 24.60
C GLY A 74 1.69 -6.64 24.07
N PRO A 75 0.51 -7.17 24.42
CA PRO A 75 -0.77 -6.68 23.88
C PRO A 75 -1.46 -5.60 24.74
N VAL A 76 -0.83 -5.10 25.80
CA VAL A 76 -1.53 -4.29 26.82
C VAL A 76 -1.45 -2.80 26.52
N PRO A 77 -2.58 -2.06 26.59
CA PRO A 77 -2.61 -0.62 26.28
C PRO A 77 -1.97 0.26 27.36
N ALA A 78 -1.85 -0.21 28.60
CA ALA A 78 -1.33 0.55 29.73
C ALA A 78 -0.68 -0.32 30.81
N ALA A 79 0.21 0.26 31.61
CA ALA A 79 0.90 -0.46 32.69
C ALA A 79 0.83 0.26 34.04
N MET A 80 0.70 -0.52 35.11
CA MET A 80 0.86 -0.06 36.49
C MET A 80 2.26 -0.46 36.96
N ILE A 81 3.14 0.54 37.17
CA ILE A 81 4.52 0.34 37.60
C ILE A 81 4.56 0.41 39.13
N VAL A 82 5.07 -0.62 39.77
CA VAL A 82 5.06 -0.77 41.23
C VAL A 82 6.47 -0.70 41.79
N VAL A 83 6.69 0.24 42.69
CA VAL A 83 7.95 0.47 43.42
C VAL A 83 7.65 0.41 44.91
N ALA A 84 8.54 -0.14 45.73
CA ALA A 84 8.36 -0.12 47.19
C ALA A 84 9.09 1.08 47.80
N ALA A 85 8.50 1.75 48.78
CA ALA A 85 9.04 2.95 49.40
C ALA A 85 10.36 2.68 50.16
N ASP A 86 10.45 1.52 50.82
CA ASP A 86 11.60 1.05 51.60
C ASP A 86 12.78 0.62 50.73
N GLU A 87 12.51 0.06 49.56
CA GLU A 87 13.52 -0.49 48.66
C GLU A 87 13.91 0.42 47.49
N GLY A 88 13.01 1.32 47.08
CA GLY A 88 13.20 2.26 45.98
C GLY A 88 13.31 1.60 44.60
N TRP A 89 13.91 2.31 43.65
CA TRP A 89 14.11 1.83 42.28
C TRP A 89 15.13 0.68 42.22
N LYS A 90 14.84 -0.35 41.40
CA LYS A 90 15.65 -1.58 41.30
C LYS A 90 15.94 -1.96 39.85
N PRO A 91 16.97 -2.80 39.59
CA PRO A 91 17.31 -3.25 38.24
C PRO A 91 16.15 -3.88 37.46
N GLN A 92 15.30 -4.67 38.10
CA GLN A 92 14.14 -5.31 37.45
C GLN A 92 13.04 -4.29 37.13
N SER A 93 12.90 -3.22 37.92
CA SER A 93 12.03 -2.10 37.56
C SER A 93 12.52 -1.44 36.27
N ALA A 94 13.84 -1.25 36.12
CA ALA A 94 14.44 -0.73 34.90
C ALA A 94 14.28 -1.70 33.71
N GLU A 95 14.46 -3.01 33.90
CA GLU A 95 14.26 -4.01 32.84
C GLU A 95 12.80 -4.03 32.34
N HIS A 96 11.83 -4.00 33.26
CA HIS A 96 10.42 -3.96 32.89
C HIS A 96 10.06 -2.65 32.19
N LEU A 97 10.58 -1.51 32.67
CA LEU A 97 10.38 -0.22 32.03
C LEU A 97 10.98 -0.20 30.62
N ALA A 98 12.18 -0.74 30.42
CA ALA A 98 12.80 -0.87 29.10
C ALA A 98 11.97 -1.78 28.16
N ALA A 99 11.36 -2.83 28.69
CA ALA A 99 10.46 -3.69 27.91
C ALA A 99 9.17 -2.96 27.50
N LEU A 100 8.54 -2.23 28.43
CA LEU A 100 7.37 -1.39 28.16
C LEU A 100 7.69 -0.32 27.11
N ASP A 101 8.86 0.31 27.23
CA ASP A 101 9.32 1.33 26.31
C ASP A 101 9.56 0.79 24.90
N ALA A 102 10.28 -0.33 24.80
CA ALA A 102 10.54 -1.00 23.53
C ALA A 102 9.25 -1.47 22.83
N LEU A 103 8.22 -1.87 23.60
CA LEU A 103 6.90 -2.21 23.08
C LEU A 103 6.04 -0.98 22.76
N GLY A 104 6.46 0.22 23.17
CA GLY A 104 5.80 1.49 22.89
C GLY A 104 4.54 1.73 23.73
N VAL A 105 4.51 1.26 24.98
CA VAL A 105 3.40 1.54 25.92
C VAL A 105 3.45 3.01 26.33
N ARG A 106 2.36 3.75 26.11
CA ARG A 106 2.30 5.21 26.31
C ARG A 106 1.46 5.67 27.50
N HIS A 107 0.74 4.74 28.14
CA HIS A 107 -0.14 5.06 29.26
C HIS A 107 0.30 4.26 30.48
N GLY A 108 0.45 4.93 31.61
CA GLY A 108 0.84 4.25 32.83
C GLY A 108 0.52 5.00 34.11
N LEU A 109 0.71 4.31 35.21
CA LEU A 109 0.50 4.79 36.57
C LEU A 109 1.63 4.24 37.46
N LEU A 110 2.34 5.12 38.16
CA LEU A 110 3.29 4.73 39.18
C LEU A 110 2.55 4.51 40.50
N VAL A 111 2.81 3.37 41.14
CA VAL A 111 2.30 3.06 42.48
C VAL A 111 3.48 2.78 43.40
N VAL A 112 3.62 3.61 44.44
CA VAL A 112 4.64 3.45 45.47
C VAL A 112 4.02 2.76 46.68
N THR A 113 4.38 1.49 46.87
CA THR A 113 3.86 0.61 47.91
C THR A 113 4.67 0.67 49.20
N ARG A 114 4.19 0.01 50.25
CA ARG A 114 4.88 -0.13 51.55
C ARG A 114 5.21 1.20 52.23
N ILE A 115 4.34 2.20 52.09
CA ILE A 115 4.50 3.51 52.75
C ILE A 115 4.37 3.45 54.28
N ASP A 116 3.88 2.32 54.80
CA ASP A 116 3.91 2.00 56.23
C ASP A 116 5.33 1.72 56.75
N LEU A 117 6.28 1.40 55.87
CA LEU A 117 7.66 1.08 56.24
C LEU A 117 8.64 2.24 56.00
N ALA A 118 8.36 3.13 55.04
CA ALA A 118 9.23 4.24 54.68
C ALA A 118 8.48 5.39 53.99
N ASP A 119 9.07 6.59 54.02
CA ASP A 119 8.58 7.75 53.27
C ASP A 119 8.69 7.51 51.75
N PRO A 120 7.58 7.61 50.98
CA PRO A 120 7.59 7.37 49.54
C PRO A 120 8.30 8.45 48.72
N ALA A 121 8.61 9.63 49.26
CA ALA A 121 9.06 10.79 48.47
C ALA A 121 10.29 10.50 47.61
N ALA A 122 11.34 9.90 48.18
CA ALA A 122 12.58 9.59 47.47
C ALA A 122 12.37 8.53 46.38
N ALA A 123 11.63 7.46 46.69
CA ALA A 123 11.32 6.39 45.75
C ALA A 123 10.46 6.89 44.58
N THR A 124 9.50 7.78 44.88
CA THR A 124 8.63 8.41 43.88
C THR A 124 9.44 9.26 42.90
N ALA A 125 10.27 10.17 43.41
CA ALA A 125 11.08 11.05 42.58
C ALA A 125 12.05 10.28 41.68
N ALA A 126 12.73 9.26 42.23
CA ALA A 126 13.63 8.41 41.45
C ALA A 126 12.91 7.64 40.34
N ALA A 127 11.75 7.05 40.65
CA ALA A 127 10.98 6.29 39.66
C ALA A 127 10.41 7.19 38.55
N LEU A 128 9.87 8.36 38.89
CA LEU A 128 9.35 9.31 37.90
C LEU A 128 10.44 9.80 36.95
N ALA A 129 11.64 10.09 37.45
CA ALA A 129 12.76 10.53 36.62
C ALA A 129 13.18 9.47 35.58
N GLU A 130 13.11 8.18 35.93
CA GLU A 130 13.37 7.09 35.00
C GLU A 130 12.23 6.92 33.99
N ILE A 131 10.97 6.94 34.45
CA ILE A 131 9.79 6.74 33.60
C ILE A 131 9.63 7.86 32.56
N GLU A 132 9.86 9.11 32.94
CA GLU A 132 9.68 10.29 32.08
C GLU A 132 10.55 10.24 30.81
N ARG A 133 11.68 9.53 30.87
CA ARG A 133 12.62 9.37 29.75
C ARG A 133 12.19 8.34 28.70
N THR A 134 11.03 7.72 28.88
CA THR A 134 10.52 6.64 28.02
C THR A 134 9.26 7.05 27.27
N SER A 135 8.72 6.16 26.45
CA SER A 135 7.45 6.34 25.75
C SER A 135 6.23 6.53 26.66
N LEU A 136 6.34 6.21 27.96
CA LEU A 136 5.31 6.53 28.96
C LEU A 136 5.25 8.03 29.29
N GLY A 137 6.37 8.74 29.18
CA GLY A 137 6.47 10.15 29.56
C GLY A 137 6.07 10.42 31.02
N PRO A 138 5.57 11.62 31.34
CA PRO A 138 5.13 11.94 32.71
C PRO A 138 3.88 11.13 33.07
N VAL A 139 3.93 10.40 34.19
CA VAL A 139 2.83 9.58 34.69
C VAL A 139 2.34 10.05 36.07
N PRO A 140 1.04 9.88 36.39
CA PRO A 140 0.58 10.06 37.75
C PRO A 140 1.26 9.06 38.71
N ALA A 141 1.42 9.46 39.97
CA ALA A 141 1.97 8.63 41.03
C ALA A 141 1.01 8.57 42.23
N VAL A 142 0.80 7.38 42.80
CA VAL A 142 0.00 7.19 44.01
C VAL A 142 0.78 6.39 45.04
N ALA A 143 0.74 6.83 46.29
CA ALA A 143 1.38 6.20 47.42
C ALA A 143 0.37 5.30 48.16
N VAL A 144 0.70 4.02 48.40
CA VAL A 144 -0.21 3.05 49.03
C VAL A 144 0.47 2.19 50.08
N SER A 145 -0.30 1.80 51.11
CA SER A 145 0.10 0.73 52.02
C SER A 145 -0.82 -0.47 51.85
N GLY A 146 -0.21 -1.62 51.56
CA GLY A 146 -0.96 -2.88 51.49
C GLY A 146 -1.40 -3.41 52.86
N VAL A 147 -0.83 -2.87 53.95
CA VAL A 147 -1.13 -3.28 55.34
C VAL A 147 -2.24 -2.43 55.93
N THR A 148 -2.12 -1.10 55.82
CA THR A 148 -3.10 -0.17 56.42
C THR A 148 -4.27 0.14 55.51
N GLY A 149 -4.14 -0.13 54.20
CA GLY A 149 -5.12 0.26 53.18
C GLY A 149 -5.04 1.73 52.77
N ALA A 150 -4.11 2.51 53.35
CA ALA A 150 -3.91 3.91 52.97
C ALA A 150 -3.63 4.05 51.46
N GLY A 151 -4.25 5.05 50.83
CA GLY A 151 -4.08 5.37 49.41
C GLY A 151 -4.83 4.46 48.42
N LEU A 152 -5.52 3.41 48.88
CA LEU A 152 -6.24 2.50 47.96
C LEU A 152 -7.40 3.20 47.21
N ASP A 153 -8.11 4.13 47.85
CA ASP A 153 -9.20 4.86 47.20
C ASP A 153 -8.66 5.86 46.16
N GLU A 154 -7.54 6.52 46.48
CA GLU A 154 -6.83 7.36 45.52
C GLU A 154 -6.32 6.54 44.32
N LEU A 155 -5.83 5.32 44.58
CA LEU A 155 -5.40 4.40 43.52
C LEU A 155 -6.58 3.99 42.62
N ARG A 156 -7.75 3.67 43.18
CA ARG A 156 -8.96 3.39 42.39
C ARG A 156 -9.34 4.58 41.50
N ALA A 157 -9.36 5.79 42.07
CA ALA A 157 -9.65 7.01 41.32
C ALA A 157 -8.59 7.31 40.23
N ALA A 158 -7.32 7.01 40.48
CA ALA A 158 -6.24 7.16 39.51
C ALA A 158 -6.36 6.14 38.37
N LEU A 159 -6.76 4.90 38.67
CA LEU A 159 -7.07 3.89 37.65
C LEU A 159 -8.26 4.30 36.78
N ASP A 160 -9.32 4.89 37.36
CA ASP A 160 -10.44 5.45 36.61
C ASP A 160 -9.98 6.52 35.62
N ARG A 161 -9.14 7.47 36.08
CA ARG A 161 -8.58 8.52 35.20
C ARG A 161 -7.70 7.93 34.10
N LEU A 162 -6.86 6.95 34.43
CA LEU A 162 -5.99 6.28 33.46
C LEU A 162 -6.82 5.61 32.36
N VAL A 163 -7.83 4.84 32.76
CA VAL A 163 -8.71 4.09 31.86
C VAL A 163 -9.53 5.01 30.97
N ALA A 164 -10.09 6.09 31.52
CA ALA A 164 -10.82 7.09 30.75
C ALA A 164 -9.97 7.79 29.69
N GLY A 165 -8.64 7.86 29.89
CA GLY A 165 -7.69 8.43 28.95
C GLY A 165 -7.18 7.46 27.87
N LEU A 166 -7.57 6.18 27.91
CA LEU A 166 -7.12 5.20 26.92
C LEU A 166 -7.86 5.38 25.59
N PRO A 167 -7.18 5.17 24.45
CA PRO A 167 -7.82 5.24 23.14
C PRO A 167 -8.87 4.13 23.01
N ALA A 168 -10.02 4.48 22.43
CA ALA A 168 -11.06 3.52 22.11
C ALA A 168 -10.55 2.54 21.03
N ALA A 169 -10.79 1.24 21.24
CA ALA A 169 -10.51 0.24 20.23
C ALA A 169 -11.59 0.24 19.16
N ASP A 170 -11.20 0.09 17.90
CA ASP A 170 -12.13 -0.07 16.78
C ASP A 170 -12.75 -1.48 16.82
N PRO A 171 -14.09 -1.61 17.01
CA PRO A 171 -14.76 -2.91 17.09
C PRO A 171 -14.88 -3.61 15.73
N ASP A 172 -14.69 -2.89 14.62
CA ASP A 172 -14.78 -3.39 13.24
C ASP A 172 -13.40 -3.71 12.65
N ALA A 173 -12.32 -3.39 13.38
CA ALA A 173 -10.98 -3.76 13.00
C ALA A 173 -10.79 -5.28 12.89
N ALA A 174 -9.89 -5.69 11.99
CA ALA A 174 -9.55 -7.10 11.83
C ALA A 174 -8.93 -7.67 13.12
N VAL A 175 -9.41 -8.84 13.54
CA VAL A 175 -8.96 -9.53 14.75
C VAL A 175 -7.58 -10.15 14.52
N ARG A 176 -6.65 -9.85 15.42
CA ARG A 176 -5.42 -10.60 15.65
C ARG A 176 -5.26 -10.87 17.13
N LEU A 177 -5.69 -12.06 17.56
CA LEU A 177 -5.59 -12.50 18.95
C LEU A 177 -4.33 -13.34 19.13
N TRP A 178 -3.31 -12.79 19.78
CA TRP A 178 -2.14 -13.56 20.19
C TRP A 178 -2.50 -14.52 21.32
N ILE A 179 -2.13 -15.79 21.15
CA ILE A 179 -2.38 -16.85 22.11
C ILE A 179 -1.23 -16.90 23.12
N ASP A 180 -1.54 -16.77 24.40
CA ASP A 180 -0.55 -16.91 25.48
C ASP A 180 -0.67 -18.21 26.28
N ARG A 181 -1.84 -18.82 26.33
CA ARG A 181 -2.08 -20.16 26.86
C ARG A 181 -3.02 -20.95 25.96
N ALA A 182 -2.78 -22.26 25.89
CA ALA A 182 -3.65 -23.22 25.24
C ALA A 182 -3.78 -24.44 26.16
N PHE A 183 -5.00 -24.92 26.38
CA PHE A 183 -5.29 -26.07 27.22
C PHE A 183 -6.54 -26.80 26.74
N THR A 184 -6.74 -28.03 27.19
CA THR A 184 -7.95 -28.80 26.88
C THR A 184 -8.86 -28.83 28.09
N VAL A 185 -10.13 -28.48 27.89
CA VAL A 185 -11.18 -28.62 28.89
C VAL A 185 -12.03 -29.84 28.56
N ARG A 186 -12.17 -30.76 29.52
CA ARG A 186 -12.93 -32.01 29.34
C ARG A 186 -14.36 -31.69 28.88
N GLY A 187 -14.77 -32.26 27.75
CA GLY A 187 -16.10 -32.03 27.14
C GLY A 187 -16.23 -30.77 26.27
N ALA A 188 -15.37 -29.76 26.47
CA ALA A 188 -15.40 -28.51 25.71
C ALA A 188 -14.43 -28.49 24.53
N GLY A 189 -13.26 -29.15 24.63
CA GLY A 189 -12.24 -29.20 23.58
C GLY A 189 -11.04 -28.30 23.87
N THR A 190 -10.40 -27.81 22.80
CA THR A 190 -9.23 -26.92 22.87
C THR A 190 -9.68 -25.51 23.19
N VAL A 191 -9.20 -24.95 24.30
CA VAL A 191 -9.44 -23.57 24.72
C VAL A 191 -8.11 -22.81 24.69
N VAL A 192 -8.15 -21.62 24.12
CA VAL A 192 -6.99 -20.71 24.06
C VAL A 192 -7.33 -19.39 24.74
N THR A 193 -6.34 -18.74 25.34
CA THR A 193 -6.50 -17.41 25.95
C THR A 193 -5.61 -16.38 25.28
N GLY A 194 -6.08 -15.14 25.29
CA GLY A 194 -5.35 -14.00 24.75
C GLY A 194 -6.00 -12.67 25.13
N THR A 195 -5.29 -11.58 24.85
CA THR A 195 -5.82 -10.22 24.98
C THR A 195 -6.23 -9.73 23.61
N LEU A 196 -7.53 -9.50 23.42
CA LEU A 196 -8.11 -8.96 22.21
C LEU A 196 -7.86 -7.44 22.19
N GLY A 197 -6.92 -7.00 21.36
CA GLY A 197 -6.53 -5.58 21.29
C GLY A 197 -7.38 -4.71 20.37
N ALA A 198 -8.01 -5.31 19.35
CA ALA A 198 -8.89 -4.62 18.40
C ALA A 198 -9.91 -5.61 17.79
N GLY A 199 -10.99 -5.08 17.22
CA GLY A 199 -12.06 -5.85 16.61
C GLY A 199 -13.01 -6.47 17.63
N SER A 200 -13.86 -7.36 17.15
CA SER A 200 -14.78 -8.13 17.99
C SER A 200 -14.82 -9.60 17.61
N LEU A 201 -15.04 -10.45 18.62
CA LEU A 201 -15.20 -11.88 18.51
C LEU A 201 -16.65 -12.29 18.78
N ARG A 202 -17.17 -13.24 18.01
CA ARG A 202 -18.52 -13.81 18.21
C ARG A 202 -18.49 -15.33 18.20
N THR A 203 -19.36 -15.95 18.99
CA THR A 203 -19.60 -17.39 18.90
C THR A 203 -20.03 -17.77 17.47
N GLY A 204 -19.47 -18.86 16.96
CA GLY A 204 -19.70 -19.33 15.60
C GLY A 204 -18.84 -18.70 14.52
N GLN A 205 -18.06 -17.65 14.83
CA GLN A 205 -17.15 -16.98 13.90
C GLN A 205 -16.02 -17.92 13.44
N GLU A 206 -15.62 -17.78 12.17
CA GLU A 206 -14.45 -18.46 11.60
C GLU A 206 -13.22 -17.55 11.67
N LEU A 207 -12.09 -18.14 12.06
CA LEU A 207 -10.80 -17.48 12.19
C LEU A 207 -9.71 -18.38 11.60
N ASP A 208 -8.63 -17.78 11.13
CA ASP A 208 -7.46 -18.52 10.66
C ASP A 208 -6.45 -18.69 11.82
N LEU A 209 -5.94 -19.91 11.98
CA LEU A 209 -4.85 -20.18 12.91
C LEU A 209 -3.50 -19.96 12.22
N ALA A 210 -2.80 -18.89 12.65
CA ALA A 210 -1.55 -18.44 12.05
C ALA A 210 -0.50 -19.55 11.96
N GLY A 211 0.15 -19.67 10.79
CA GLY A 211 1.23 -20.63 10.55
C GLY A 211 0.78 -22.08 10.30
N THR A 212 -0.51 -22.40 10.41
CA THR A 212 -1.03 -23.76 10.16
C THR A 212 -1.82 -23.90 8.86
N GLY A 213 -2.25 -22.79 8.28
CA GLY A 213 -3.15 -22.77 7.11
C GLY A 213 -4.55 -23.33 7.39
N ARG A 214 -4.91 -23.53 8.66
CA ARG A 214 -6.21 -24.07 9.08
C ARG A 214 -7.15 -22.94 9.49
N SER A 215 -8.39 -23.05 9.04
CA SER A 215 -9.50 -22.29 9.62
C SER A 215 -10.06 -23.04 10.82
N VAL A 216 -10.40 -22.31 11.87
CA VAL A 216 -10.99 -22.79 13.12
C VAL A 216 -12.27 -22.01 13.40
N ARG A 217 -13.22 -22.66 14.06
CA ARG A 217 -14.50 -22.04 14.42
C ARG A 217 -14.59 -21.81 15.91
N VAL A 218 -15.04 -20.64 16.32
CA VAL A 218 -15.33 -20.29 17.71
C VAL A 218 -16.55 -21.08 18.17
N ARG A 219 -16.36 -22.05 19.06
CA ARG A 219 -17.44 -22.84 19.67
C ARG A 219 -18.11 -22.10 20.83
N GLY A 220 -17.34 -21.29 21.54
CA GLY A 220 -17.82 -20.47 22.64
C GLY A 220 -16.75 -19.50 23.11
N LEU A 221 -17.17 -18.44 23.79
CA LEU A 221 -16.29 -17.42 24.35
C LEU A 221 -16.55 -17.32 25.85
N GLN A 222 -15.49 -17.02 26.60
CA GLN A 222 -15.59 -16.59 27.97
C GLN A 222 -14.76 -15.32 28.18
N SER A 223 -15.28 -14.41 29.00
CA SER A 223 -14.58 -13.21 29.45
C SER A 223 -14.76 -13.10 30.96
N LEU A 224 -13.66 -12.90 31.69
CA LEU A 224 -13.66 -12.80 33.16
C LEU A 224 -14.38 -13.98 33.87
N GLY A 225 -14.19 -15.19 33.35
CA GLY A 225 -14.80 -16.41 33.89
C GLY A 225 -16.23 -16.70 33.44
N GLU A 226 -16.91 -15.73 32.82
CA GLU A 226 -18.31 -15.84 32.41
C GLU A 226 -18.46 -16.16 30.92
N PRO A 227 -19.42 -17.04 30.52
CA PRO A 227 -19.73 -17.30 29.13
C PRO A 227 -20.41 -16.10 28.47
N VAL A 228 -20.00 -15.79 27.23
CA VAL A 228 -20.50 -14.66 26.44
C VAL A 228 -20.64 -15.04 24.97
N ASP A 229 -21.59 -14.42 24.26
CA ASP A 229 -21.78 -14.65 22.82
C ASP A 229 -20.96 -13.71 21.92
N ARG A 230 -20.57 -12.55 22.47
CA ARG A 230 -19.75 -11.54 21.81
C ARG A 230 -18.79 -10.89 22.80
N VAL A 231 -17.57 -10.62 22.34
CA VAL A 231 -16.56 -9.84 23.07
C VAL A 231 -16.02 -8.76 22.15
N GLU A 232 -16.00 -7.52 22.61
CA GLU A 232 -15.37 -6.37 21.91
C GLU A 232 -14.03 -6.05 22.57
N ALA A 233 -13.08 -5.56 21.79
CA ALA A 233 -11.81 -5.07 22.31
C ALA A 233 -11.99 -3.79 23.15
N VAL A 234 -11.16 -3.51 24.16
CA VAL A 234 -10.04 -4.33 24.64
C VAL A 234 -10.54 -5.31 25.71
N ALA A 235 -10.25 -6.60 25.55
CA ALA A 235 -10.74 -7.60 26.49
C ALA A 235 -9.81 -8.81 26.63
N ARG A 236 -9.80 -9.39 27.83
CA ARG A 236 -9.20 -10.70 28.06
C ARG A 236 -10.23 -11.78 27.68
N VAL A 237 -9.88 -12.67 26.77
CA VAL A 237 -10.83 -13.64 26.22
C VAL A 237 -10.26 -15.06 26.26
N ALA A 238 -11.11 -16.00 26.66
CA ALA A 238 -10.90 -17.42 26.41
C ALA A 238 -11.79 -17.86 25.24
N VAL A 239 -11.18 -18.48 24.24
CA VAL A 239 -11.83 -18.89 23.01
C VAL A 239 -11.81 -20.42 22.94
N ASN A 240 -12.98 -21.03 22.96
CA ASN A 240 -13.13 -22.46 22.72
C ASN A 240 -13.14 -22.72 21.21
N LEU A 241 -12.19 -23.51 20.72
CA LEU A 241 -11.97 -23.76 19.30
C LEU A 241 -12.50 -25.13 18.89
N ARG A 242 -13.19 -25.18 17.76
CA ARG A 242 -13.57 -26.41 17.06
C ARG A 242 -12.63 -26.65 15.88
N GLY A 243 -12.20 -27.90 15.71
CA GLY A 243 -11.44 -28.34 14.53
C GLY A 243 -9.92 -28.34 14.70
N VAL A 244 -9.42 -28.13 15.92
CA VAL A 244 -7.97 -28.15 16.21
C VAL A 244 -7.66 -28.85 17.54
N ASP A 245 -6.62 -29.68 17.52
CA ASP A 245 -6.07 -30.30 18.73
C ASP A 245 -5.17 -29.31 19.47
N LYS A 246 -5.09 -29.40 20.80
CA LYS A 246 -4.22 -28.53 21.61
C LYS A 246 -2.77 -28.62 21.17
N ASP A 247 -2.31 -29.79 20.72
CA ASP A 247 -0.90 -30.01 20.38
C ASP A 247 -0.48 -29.25 19.11
N LEU A 248 -1.45 -28.76 18.33
CA LEU A 248 -1.22 -27.92 17.16
C LEU A 248 -1.28 -26.42 17.49
N VAL A 249 -1.59 -26.05 18.74
CA VAL A 249 -1.77 -24.66 19.17
C VAL A 249 -0.91 -24.37 20.39
N GLY A 250 0.10 -23.52 20.20
CA GLY A 250 1.02 -23.12 21.26
C GLY A 250 1.01 -21.63 21.53
N ARG A 251 1.67 -21.24 22.64
CA ARG A 251 1.97 -19.85 22.96
C ARG A 251 2.68 -19.17 21.78
N GLY A 252 2.29 -17.94 21.50
CA GLY A 252 2.81 -17.15 20.38
C GLY A 252 2.23 -17.51 19.02
N ALA A 253 1.27 -18.44 18.92
CA ALA A 253 0.38 -18.51 17.77
C ALA A 253 -0.63 -17.36 17.82
N ALA A 254 -1.38 -17.14 16.73
CA ALA A 254 -2.42 -16.13 16.69
C ALA A 254 -3.67 -16.64 15.95
N LEU A 255 -4.84 -16.19 16.39
CA LEU A 255 -6.08 -16.30 15.64
C LEU A 255 -6.31 -15.01 14.86
N LEU A 256 -6.65 -15.14 13.58
CA LEU A 256 -6.70 -14.04 12.62
C LEU A 256 -8.06 -13.97 11.94
N THR A 257 -8.55 -12.76 11.66
CA THR A 257 -9.62 -12.61 10.67
C THR A 257 -9.14 -13.11 9.30
N PRO A 258 -9.89 -14.02 8.64
CA PRO A 258 -9.46 -14.60 7.37
C PRO A 258 -9.14 -13.56 6.30
N GLY A 259 -8.03 -13.77 5.59
CA GLY A 259 -7.60 -12.90 4.48
C GLY A 259 -7.11 -11.50 4.87
N ARG A 260 -7.16 -11.10 6.15
CA ARG A 260 -6.81 -9.74 6.62
C ARG A 260 -5.37 -9.57 7.09
N PHE A 261 -4.57 -10.63 7.12
CA PHE A 261 -3.17 -10.57 7.57
C PHE A 261 -2.25 -11.31 6.62
N ARG A 262 -1.05 -10.77 6.40
CA ARG A 262 0.02 -11.44 5.67
C ARG A 262 0.90 -12.21 6.64
N LEU A 263 1.10 -13.50 6.40
CA LEU A 263 2.19 -14.24 7.04
C LEU A 263 3.49 -13.93 6.30
N THR A 264 4.49 -13.43 7.02
CA THR A 264 5.79 -13.08 6.45
C THR A 264 6.95 -13.61 7.30
N GLU A 265 8.02 -14.01 6.63
CA GLU A 265 9.29 -14.41 7.24
C GLU A 265 10.39 -13.35 7.06
N LEU A 266 10.08 -12.27 6.35
CA LEU A 266 11.04 -11.24 6.00
C LEU A 266 10.41 -9.86 6.15
N VAL A 267 10.98 -9.04 7.01
CA VAL A 267 10.50 -7.69 7.28
C VAL A 267 11.65 -6.69 7.26
N ASP A 268 11.38 -5.49 6.75
CA ASP A 268 12.25 -4.34 7.01
C ASP A 268 11.69 -3.57 8.21
N VAL A 269 12.57 -3.17 9.11
CA VAL A 269 12.19 -2.57 10.40
C VAL A 269 13.10 -1.39 10.74
N ARG A 270 12.59 -0.51 11.61
CA ARG A 270 13.40 0.40 12.41
C ARG A 270 13.61 -0.18 13.80
N VAL A 271 14.83 -0.09 14.31
CA VAL A 271 15.21 -0.43 15.67
C VAL A 271 15.47 0.86 16.45
N HIS A 272 14.81 0.99 17.59
CA HIS A 272 14.94 2.10 18.53
C HIS A 272 15.74 1.59 19.74
N GLY A 273 16.97 2.07 19.92
CA GLY A 273 17.87 1.58 20.96
C GLY A 273 19.29 1.42 20.43
N ASP A 274 19.87 0.25 20.66
CA ASP A 274 21.24 -0.07 20.23
C ASP A 274 21.39 0.08 18.70
N PRO A 275 22.51 0.64 18.20
CA PRO A 275 22.76 0.76 16.77
C PRO A 275 22.69 -0.59 16.07
N VAL A 276 22.02 -0.68 14.91
CA VAL A 276 21.83 -2.00 14.25
C VAL A 276 23.14 -2.66 13.85
N ALA A 277 24.19 -1.87 13.62
CA ALA A 277 25.53 -2.35 13.28
C ALA A 277 26.25 -3.05 14.45
N SER A 278 25.88 -2.78 15.70
CA SER A 278 26.45 -3.45 16.88
C SER A 278 25.64 -4.67 17.34
N LEU A 279 24.47 -4.91 16.75
CA LEU A 279 23.63 -6.04 17.11
C LEU A 279 24.25 -7.37 16.64
N PRO A 280 24.17 -8.44 17.46
CA PRO A 280 24.46 -9.80 17.02
C PRO A 280 23.64 -10.20 15.78
N GLU A 281 24.20 -11.09 14.95
CA GLU A 281 23.49 -11.60 13.77
C GLU A 281 22.18 -12.31 14.15
N THR A 282 22.15 -13.00 15.29
CA THR A 282 20.96 -13.72 15.76
C THR A 282 20.44 -13.08 17.05
N MET A 283 19.17 -12.70 17.04
CA MET A 283 18.47 -12.04 18.14
C MET A 283 17.12 -12.72 18.41
N MET A 284 16.47 -12.39 19.53
CA MET A 284 15.10 -12.78 19.80
C MET A 284 14.14 -11.62 19.56
N LEU A 285 13.18 -11.79 18.66
CA LEU A 285 12.08 -10.85 18.46
C LEU A 285 10.87 -11.27 19.30
N HIS A 286 10.37 -10.35 20.10
CA HIS A 286 9.16 -10.49 20.89
C HIS A 286 8.05 -9.60 20.31
N VAL A 287 6.92 -10.19 19.92
CA VAL A 287 5.76 -9.47 19.35
C VAL A 287 4.46 -10.12 19.81
N GLY A 288 3.58 -9.34 20.47
CA GLY A 288 2.44 -9.90 21.18
C GLY A 288 2.89 -10.99 22.17
N ALA A 289 2.34 -12.21 22.04
CA ALA A 289 2.76 -13.36 22.83
C ALA A 289 3.86 -14.23 22.18
N ALA A 290 4.34 -13.85 20.99
CA ALA A 290 5.33 -14.63 20.25
C ALA A 290 6.76 -14.23 20.60
N ALA A 291 7.63 -15.22 20.76
CA ALA A 291 9.08 -15.07 20.82
C ALA A 291 9.69 -15.90 19.68
N VAL A 292 10.41 -15.25 18.76
CA VAL A 292 10.91 -15.89 17.53
C VAL A 292 12.37 -15.52 17.27
N PRO A 293 13.27 -16.48 16.99
CA PRO A 293 14.64 -16.19 16.59
C PRO A 293 14.65 -15.46 15.27
N VAL A 294 15.42 -14.39 15.19
CA VAL A 294 15.56 -13.58 13.97
C VAL A 294 17.02 -13.44 13.60
N ARG A 295 17.28 -13.39 12.30
CA ARG A 295 18.56 -12.95 11.77
C ARG A 295 18.50 -11.51 11.34
N VAL A 296 19.38 -10.70 11.91
CA VAL A 296 19.49 -9.27 11.67
C VAL A 296 20.46 -9.03 10.52
N ARG A 297 19.99 -8.33 9.49
CA ARG A 297 20.83 -7.77 8.43
C ARG A 297 20.74 -6.24 8.50
N PRO A 298 21.78 -5.55 8.99
CA PRO A 298 21.84 -4.09 8.95
C PRO A 298 21.66 -3.56 7.51
N LEU A 299 20.86 -2.51 7.37
CA LEU A 299 20.69 -1.78 6.10
C LEU A 299 21.16 -0.34 6.25
N GLY A 300 20.77 0.35 7.33
CA GLY A 300 21.17 1.71 7.68
C GLY A 300 21.68 1.83 9.12
N VAL A 301 21.53 3.01 9.71
CA VAL A 301 21.97 3.32 11.10
C VAL A 301 21.03 2.72 12.15
N ASP A 302 19.73 2.83 11.90
CA ASP A 302 18.62 2.39 12.74
C ASP A 302 17.70 1.38 12.01
N THR A 303 17.98 1.09 10.73
CA THR A 303 17.14 0.25 9.88
C THR A 303 17.82 -1.08 9.58
N ALA A 304 17.05 -2.16 9.71
CA ALA A 304 17.51 -3.52 9.48
C ALA A 304 16.46 -4.34 8.76
N ARG A 305 16.92 -5.39 8.09
CA ARG A 305 16.08 -6.48 7.60
C ARG A 305 16.15 -7.63 8.57
N LEU A 306 15.00 -8.09 9.06
CA LEU A 306 14.89 -9.26 9.90
C LEU A 306 14.38 -10.44 9.08
N ARG A 307 15.12 -11.56 9.11
CA ARG A 307 14.57 -12.86 8.70
C ARG A 307 14.09 -13.61 9.94
N LEU A 308 12.81 -13.91 9.99
CA LEU A 308 12.15 -14.57 11.09
C LEU A 308 12.34 -16.10 11.01
N GLY A 309 12.50 -16.76 12.14
CA GLY A 309 12.63 -18.22 12.22
C GLY A 309 11.34 -18.98 11.87
N ARG A 310 10.20 -18.27 11.84
CA ARG A 310 8.91 -18.75 11.32
C ARG A 310 8.07 -17.56 10.85
N ALA A 311 7.11 -17.81 9.97
CA ALA A 311 6.23 -16.77 9.47
C ALA A 311 5.32 -16.19 10.57
N LEU A 312 5.23 -14.85 10.65
CA LEU A 312 4.38 -14.13 11.60
C LEU A 312 3.36 -13.24 10.88
N PRO A 313 2.14 -13.05 11.44
CA PRO A 313 1.10 -12.18 10.89
C PRO A 313 1.37 -10.71 11.23
N LEU A 314 2.34 -10.10 10.56
CA LEU A 314 2.78 -8.72 10.83
C LEU A 314 2.14 -7.71 9.87
N ARG A 315 2.03 -6.47 10.34
CA ARG A 315 1.56 -5.29 9.61
C ARG A 315 2.58 -4.15 9.72
N ILE A 316 2.48 -3.18 8.81
CA ILE A 316 3.23 -1.93 8.92
C ILE A 316 2.80 -1.21 10.21
N GLY A 317 3.77 -0.71 10.97
CA GLY A 317 3.55 -0.02 12.24
C GLY A 317 3.51 -0.93 13.47
N ASP A 318 3.54 -2.25 13.31
CA ASP A 318 3.63 -3.17 14.45
C ASP A 318 4.86 -2.87 15.31
N ARG A 319 4.64 -2.87 16.63
CA ARG A 319 5.68 -2.73 17.64
C ARG A 319 6.11 -4.10 18.15
N ALA A 320 7.41 -4.25 18.36
CA ALA A 320 8.03 -5.46 18.86
C ALA A 320 9.28 -5.10 19.66
N LEU A 321 9.86 -6.08 20.35
CA LEU A 321 11.08 -5.91 21.15
C LEU A 321 12.17 -6.85 20.63
N LEU A 322 13.39 -6.35 20.48
CA LEU A 322 14.58 -7.16 20.22
C LEU A 322 15.37 -7.39 21.51
N ARG A 323 15.63 -8.67 21.80
CA ARG A 323 16.38 -9.11 22.97
C ARG A 323 17.58 -9.93 22.54
N ASP A 324 18.72 -9.69 23.19
CA ASP A 324 19.86 -10.59 23.15
C ASP A 324 19.69 -11.65 24.26
N PRO A 325 19.37 -12.91 23.91
CA PRO A 325 19.19 -13.95 24.91
C PRO A 325 20.48 -14.32 25.63
N GLY A 326 21.66 -14.11 25.01
CA GLY A 326 22.96 -14.43 25.59
C GLY A 326 23.43 -13.38 26.60
N ARG A 327 23.09 -12.11 26.39
CA ARG A 327 23.39 -11.00 27.32
C ARG A 327 22.28 -10.69 28.31
N HIS A 328 21.12 -11.35 28.18
CA HIS A 328 19.90 -11.01 28.93
C HIS A 328 19.52 -9.52 28.82
N HIS A 329 19.74 -8.94 27.63
CA HIS A 329 19.61 -7.49 27.40
C HIS A 329 18.53 -7.17 26.39
N VAL A 330 17.73 -6.13 26.65
CA VAL A 330 16.79 -5.56 25.69
C VAL A 330 17.57 -4.59 24.79
N ALA A 331 17.85 -5.02 23.57
CA ALA A 331 18.62 -4.24 22.60
C ALA A 331 17.82 -3.04 22.06
N GLY A 332 16.49 -3.13 22.05
CA GLY A 332 15.65 -2.02 21.65
C GLY A 332 14.24 -2.40 21.22
N GLY A 333 13.42 -1.38 21.02
CA GLY A 333 12.12 -1.48 20.36
C GLY A 333 12.25 -1.62 18.85
N VAL A 334 11.23 -2.19 18.23
CA VAL A 334 11.17 -2.40 16.78
C VAL A 334 9.87 -1.82 16.25
N THR A 335 9.95 -1.13 15.12
CA THR A 335 8.79 -0.73 14.31
C THR A 335 8.88 -1.39 12.95
N VAL A 336 7.85 -2.15 12.58
CA VAL A 336 7.79 -2.77 11.26
C VAL A 336 7.52 -1.71 10.20
N LEU A 337 8.40 -1.59 9.20
CA LEU A 337 8.29 -0.62 8.12
C LEU A 337 7.73 -1.24 6.84
N ASP A 338 8.12 -2.48 6.53
CA ASP A 338 7.63 -3.20 5.34
C ASP A 338 7.54 -4.71 5.62
N VAL A 339 6.38 -5.28 5.33
CA VAL A 339 6.07 -6.72 5.54
C VAL A 339 6.23 -7.58 4.29
N ALA A 340 6.50 -6.96 3.15
CA ALA A 340 6.77 -7.63 1.88
C ALA A 340 7.93 -6.92 1.15
N PRO A 341 9.14 -6.89 1.75
CA PRO A 341 10.22 -6.08 1.24
C PRO A 341 10.86 -6.68 -0.02
N PRO A 342 11.39 -5.85 -0.94
CA PRO A 342 11.93 -6.32 -2.22
C PRO A 342 13.22 -7.12 -2.06
N SER A 343 13.53 -7.98 -3.04
CA SER A 343 14.77 -8.76 -3.03
C SER A 343 16.00 -7.87 -3.28
N LEU A 344 17.01 -7.96 -2.42
CA LEU A 344 18.24 -7.17 -2.51
C LEU A 344 19.35 -7.97 -3.22
N LYS A 345 19.22 -8.17 -4.54
CA LYS A 345 20.14 -9.02 -5.34
C LYS A 345 21.35 -8.27 -5.94
N ARG A 346 21.22 -6.97 -6.21
CA ARG A 346 22.24 -6.18 -6.91
C ARG A 346 23.20 -5.52 -5.91
N ARG A 347 24.44 -5.24 -6.34
CA ARG A 347 25.38 -4.42 -5.57
C ARG A 347 24.76 -3.04 -5.33
N GLY A 348 24.86 -2.53 -4.10
CA GLY A 348 24.26 -1.26 -3.70
C GLY A 348 22.76 -1.30 -3.37
N ALA A 349 22.06 -2.43 -3.62
CA ALA A 349 20.62 -2.52 -3.33
C ALA A 349 20.29 -2.32 -1.85
N GLY A 350 21.16 -2.76 -0.93
CA GLY A 350 20.97 -2.53 0.51
C GLY A 350 21.05 -1.06 0.90
N ALA A 351 22.02 -0.32 0.35
CA ALA A 351 22.17 1.11 0.62
C ALA A 351 21.01 1.93 0.02
N ALA A 352 20.60 1.62 -1.22
CA ALA A 352 19.42 2.21 -1.82
C ALA A 352 18.17 1.97 -0.96
N ARG A 353 18.01 0.73 -0.46
CA ARG A 353 16.91 0.39 0.43
C ARG A 353 16.98 1.14 1.76
N ALA A 354 18.16 1.34 2.33
CA ALA A 354 18.33 2.11 3.56
C ALA A 354 17.87 3.57 3.39
N ILE A 355 18.18 4.20 2.24
CA ILE A 355 17.72 5.56 1.92
C ILE A 355 16.18 5.59 1.83
N GLU A 356 15.57 4.60 1.18
CA GLU A 356 14.10 4.50 1.13
C GLU A 356 13.48 4.38 2.53
N LEU A 357 14.05 3.52 3.39
CA LEU A 357 13.53 3.26 4.74
C LEU A 357 13.72 4.45 5.68
N ALA A 358 14.74 5.29 5.46
CA ALA A 358 15.02 6.46 6.29
C ALA A 358 13.82 7.45 6.34
N GLY A 359 13.08 7.58 5.23
CA GLY A 359 11.90 8.43 5.14
C GLY A 359 10.59 7.81 5.65
N MET A 360 10.60 6.55 6.12
CA MET A 360 9.40 5.87 6.62
C MET A 360 9.39 5.92 8.14
N ASP A 361 8.30 6.30 8.79
CA ASP A 361 8.18 6.34 10.26
C ASP A 361 7.43 5.13 10.85
N GLY A 362 6.89 4.26 9.99
CA GLY A 362 6.05 3.12 10.36
C GLY A 362 4.55 3.42 10.33
N THR A 363 4.14 4.62 9.91
CA THR A 363 2.74 4.93 9.60
C THR A 363 2.37 4.35 8.23
N ALA A 364 1.11 3.89 8.11
CA ALA A 364 0.59 3.35 6.86
C ALA A 364 0.23 4.49 5.89
N ASP A 365 1.23 5.00 5.16
CA ASP A 365 1.08 6.01 4.10
C ASP A 365 0.75 5.35 2.74
N LEU A 366 -0.51 5.44 2.32
CA LEU A 366 -0.98 4.84 1.07
C LEU A 366 -0.28 5.46 -0.14
N ALA A 367 -0.09 6.79 -0.16
CA ALA A 367 0.54 7.46 -1.28
C ALA A 367 2.01 7.07 -1.41
N GLY A 368 2.72 7.00 -0.28
CA GLY A 368 4.10 6.49 -0.22
C GLY A 368 4.21 5.04 -0.66
N GLU A 369 3.29 4.18 -0.24
CA GLU A 369 3.27 2.77 -0.64
C GLU A 369 3.03 2.60 -2.14
N LEU A 370 2.10 3.37 -2.72
CA LEU A 370 1.83 3.38 -4.15
C LEU A 370 3.04 3.86 -4.93
N ARG A 371 3.70 4.97 -4.55
CA ARG A 371 4.92 5.42 -5.21
C ARG A 371 6.02 4.35 -5.23
N ARG A 372 6.18 3.60 -4.13
CA ARG A 372 7.19 2.55 -4.00
C ARG A 372 6.87 1.32 -4.83
N ARG A 373 5.67 0.76 -4.68
CA ARG A 373 5.27 -0.49 -5.35
C ARG A 373 4.76 -0.28 -6.76
N ARG A 374 4.39 0.95 -7.10
CA ARG A 374 3.79 1.43 -8.36
C ARG A 374 2.39 0.90 -8.62
N LEU A 375 2.14 -0.35 -8.28
CA LEU A 375 0.88 -1.08 -8.45
C LEU A 375 0.69 -2.03 -7.26
N ILE A 376 -0.50 -2.03 -6.67
CA ILE A 376 -0.84 -2.94 -5.57
C ILE A 376 -2.32 -3.30 -5.59
N HIS A 377 -2.65 -4.53 -5.18
CA HIS A 377 -4.03 -5.00 -5.06
C HIS A 377 -4.61 -4.61 -3.69
N ARG A 378 -5.92 -4.34 -3.62
CA ARG A 378 -6.64 -3.98 -2.39
C ARG A 378 -6.39 -4.97 -1.25
N ASP A 379 -6.48 -6.27 -1.53
CA ASP A 379 -6.22 -7.30 -0.52
C ASP A 379 -4.82 -7.21 0.10
N ASP A 380 -3.80 -6.85 -0.68
CA ASP A 380 -2.45 -6.71 -0.15
C ASP A 380 -2.34 -5.46 0.74
N LEU A 381 -2.99 -4.35 0.38
CA LEU A 381 -3.11 -3.17 1.25
C LEU A 381 -3.78 -3.53 2.59
N LEU A 382 -4.93 -4.20 2.53
CA LEU A 382 -5.66 -4.62 3.73
C LEU A 382 -4.82 -5.55 4.61
N ARG A 383 -4.06 -6.47 4.00
CA ARG A 383 -3.15 -7.39 4.71
C ARG A 383 -1.93 -6.68 5.31
N MET A 384 -1.46 -5.60 4.70
CA MET A 384 -0.37 -4.76 5.21
C MET A 384 -0.80 -3.84 6.35
N GLY A 385 -2.11 -3.68 6.57
CA GLY A 385 -2.70 -2.89 7.66
C GLY A 385 -3.29 -1.56 7.24
N PHE A 386 -3.45 -1.30 5.94
CA PHE A 386 -4.13 -0.10 5.47
C PHE A 386 -5.63 -0.20 5.74
N ALA A 387 -6.24 0.93 6.12
CA ALA A 387 -7.68 1.08 6.08
C ALA A 387 -8.18 0.84 4.65
N ASP A 388 -9.43 0.38 4.51
CA ASP A 388 -9.99 0.11 3.20
C ASP A 388 -10.14 1.41 2.40
N PRO A 389 -9.35 1.62 1.33
CA PRO A 389 -9.43 2.86 0.56
C PRO A 389 -10.74 3.00 -0.24
N ALA A 390 -11.47 1.89 -0.44
CA ALA A 390 -12.77 1.87 -1.11
C ALA A 390 -13.93 2.13 -0.16
N ALA A 391 -13.72 2.03 1.16
CA ALA A 391 -14.66 2.54 2.12
C ALA A 391 -14.55 4.08 2.06
N GLY A 392 -15.64 4.76 1.70
CA GLY A 392 -15.69 6.23 1.75
C GLY A 392 -15.28 6.75 3.13
N PRO A 393 -14.95 8.04 3.28
CA PRO A 393 -14.57 8.60 4.58
C PRO A 393 -15.63 8.21 5.60
N ALA A 394 -15.22 7.47 6.64
CA ALA A 394 -16.11 7.06 7.70
C ALA A 394 -16.83 8.30 8.21
N ALA A 395 -18.16 8.32 8.13
CA ALA A 395 -18.95 9.39 8.70
C ALA A 395 -18.55 9.50 10.18
N ALA A 396 -18.11 10.69 10.58
CA ALA A 396 -17.84 10.98 11.98
C ALA A 396 -19.06 10.54 12.84
N PRO A 397 -18.85 9.94 14.01
CA PRO A 397 -19.96 9.54 14.87
C PRO A 397 -20.62 10.81 15.41
N GLY A 398 -21.66 11.28 14.72
CA GLY A 398 -22.31 12.54 15.04
C GLY A 398 -23.13 13.15 13.90
N SER A 399 -23.90 12.36 13.15
CA SER A 399 -25.00 12.86 12.32
C SER A 399 -25.95 11.72 11.93
N ALA A 400 -26.61 11.14 12.92
CA ALA A 400 -27.80 10.34 12.69
C ALA A 400 -29.04 11.22 12.87
N ALA A 401 -29.24 12.15 11.93
CA ALA A 401 -30.51 12.87 11.77
C ALA A 401 -30.62 13.43 10.35
N ALA A 402 -30.87 12.54 9.37
CA ALA A 402 -31.66 12.79 8.14
C ALA A 402 -31.33 11.74 7.07
N ALA A 403 -32.01 10.59 7.11
CA ALA A 403 -32.34 9.79 5.91
C ALA A 403 -33.14 8.55 6.33
N CYS A 404 -34.37 8.76 6.78
CA CYS A 404 -35.39 7.71 6.81
C CYS A 404 -36.70 8.34 6.37
N LEU A 405 -36.87 8.52 5.05
CA LEU A 405 -38.15 8.79 4.41
C LEU A 405 -37.99 8.39 2.94
N THR A 406 -38.52 7.21 2.59
CA THR A 406 -39.32 6.89 1.39
C THR A 406 -39.18 5.42 1.02
N ALA A 407 -40.09 4.59 1.54
CA ALA A 407 -40.73 3.48 0.83
C ALA A 407 -41.65 2.75 1.83
N ALA A 408 -42.91 3.15 1.90
CA ALA A 408 -43.97 2.35 2.48
C ALA A 408 -45.06 2.19 1.40
N ASP A 409 -45.22 0.95 0.96
CA ASP A 409 -46.35 0.49 0.15
C ASP A 409 -47.59 0.33 1.08
N PRO A 410 -48.82 0.57 0.59
CA PRO A 410 -50.00 0.73 1.43
C PRO A 410 -50.83 -0.56 1.52
N ALA A 411 -51.18 -0.99 2.73
CA ALA A 411 -52.44 -1.69 3.02
C ALA A 411 -52.50 -2.12 4.50
N ALA A 412 -53.38 -1.48 5.26
CA ALA A 412 -54.37 -2.12 6.16
C ALA A 412 -54.91 -1.06 7.14
N VAL A 413 -56.19 -0.80 7.00
CA VAL A 413 -57.04 0.07 7.81
C VAL A 413 -57.68 -0.79 8.91
N ASP A 414 -57.61 -0.37 10.18
CA ASP A 414 -58.76 0.00 11.05
C ASP A 414 -58.35 0.19 12.54
N PRO A 415 -59.17 0.87 13.40
CA PRO A 415 -58.68 1.88 14.35
C PRO A 415 -59.18 1.65 15.81
N ALA A 416 -59.00 2.69 16.64
CA ALA A 416 -59.39 2.86 18.05
C ALA A 416 -58.30 2.43 19.05
N THR A 417 -57.91 3.21 20.06
CA THR A 417 -58.59 4.25 20.85
C THR A 417 -57.51 5.17 21.49
N GLY A 418 -57.72 6.49 21.58
CA GLY A 418 -56.90 7.40 22.42
C GLY A 418 -57.53 7.61 23.81
N PRO A 419 -57.24 8.71 24.54
CA PRO A 419 -55.93 9.29 24.90
C PRO A 419 -55.88 9.78 26.39
N ALA A 420 -54.73 10.25 26.89
CA ALA A 420 -54.53 11.33 27.91
C ALA A 420 -53.05 11.33 28.38
N ALA A 421 -52.22 12.38 28.21
CA ALA A 421 -52.24 13.76 28.74
C ALA A 421 -51.71 13.90 30.19
N ALA A 422 -50.64 14.71 30.35
CA ALA A 422 -50.37 15.70 31.41
C ALA A 422 -48.95 15.66 32.02
N ASP A 423 -48.16 16.66 31.62
CA ASP A 423 -47.24 17.47 32.45
C ASP A 423 -48.06 18.70 32.96
N PRO A 424 -47.63 19.67 33.82
CA PRO A 424 -46.26 20.06 34.25
C PRO A 424 -46.12 20.67 35.69
N ALA A 425 -44.96 21.33 35.92
CA ALA A 425 -44.63 22.43 36.88
C ALA A 425 -43.97 22.00 38.23
N THR A 426 -42.96 22.67 38.82
CA THR A 426 -42.63 24.12 38.90
C THR A 426 -41.20 24.30 39.50
N GLY A 427 -40.43 25.34 39.11
CA GLY A 427 -39.18 25.81 39.81
C GLY A 427 -39.48 26.79 40.96
N PRO A 428 -38.67 27.84 41.29
CA PRO A 428 -37.22 28.11 41.13
C PRO A 428 -36.57 28.83 42.38
N ALA A 429 -35.25 29.17 42.35
CA ALA A 429 -34.60 30.31 43.06
C ALA A 429 -33.05 30.30 42.89
N ALA A 430 -32.33 31.34 43.30
CA ALA A 430 -31.81 32.49 42.54
C ALA A 430 -30.52 33.05 43.25
N ALA A 431 -29.66 33.75 42.49
CA ALA A 431 -28.72 34.85 42.87
C ALA A 431 -27.30 34.60 43.48
N ASP A 432 -26.24 34.76 42.64
CA ASP A 432 -25.18 35.82 42.56
C ASP A 432 -24.37 36.34 43.80
N PRO A 433 -23.23 37.10 43.67
CA PRO A 433 -22.11 37.12 42.69
C PRO A 433 -20.70 37.46 43.29
N ALA A 434 -19.68 37.60 42.41
CA ALA A 434 -18.47 38.48 42.47
C ALA A 434 -17.07 37.92 42.83
N ALA A 435 -16.11 38.04 41.89
CA ALA A 435 -14.88 38.87 41.98
C ALA A 435 -13.96 38.66 40.76
N ALA A 436 -13.11 39.66 40.49
CA ALA A 436 -12.54 40.03 39.20
C ALA A 436 -11.09 39.54 38.91
N HIS A 437 -10.69 39.63 37.64
CA HIS A 437 -9.35 39.38 37.07
C HIS A 437 -8.24 40.29 37.65
N PRO A 438 -6.94 39.96 37.42
CA PRO A 438 -6.29 40.47 36.22
C PRO A 438 -5.36 39.48 35.48
N SER A 439 -5.20 39.79 34.20
CA SER A 439 -4.29 39.25 33.18
C SER A 439 -2.81 39.46 33.53
N ALA A 440 -1.96 38.45 33.28
CA ALA A 440 -0.52 38.63 33.05
C ALA A 440 0.01 37.57 32.06
N ALA A 441 0.93 38.02 31.21
CA ALA A 441 1.32 37.45 29.93
C ALA A 441 2.21 36.19 29.99
N HIS A 442 2.07 35.35 28.95
CA HIS A 442 2.99 34.30 28.54
C HIS A 442 4.40 34.83 28.20
N PRO A 443 5.42 33.98 28.38
CA PRO A 443 6.36 33.72 27.30
C PRO A 443 6.19 32.28 26.77
N ALA A 444 6.13 32.17 25.45
CA ALA A 444 6.07 30.93 24.72
C ALA A 444 7.31 30.07 24.97
N ALA A 445 7.11 28.87 25.51
CA ALA A 445 8.07 27.77 25.46
C ALA A 445 7.42 26.62 24.71
N ALA A 446 8.10 26.17 23.66
CA ALA A 446 7.61 25.20 22.69
C ALA A 446 7.28 23.85 23.36
N HIS A 447 6.00 23.49 23.32
CA HIS A 447 5.54 22.13 23.59
C HIS A 447 5.96 21.23 22.42
N PRO A 448 6.57 20.06 22.66
CA PRO A 448 6.65 19.03 21.64
C PRO A 448 5.24 18.45 21.45
N GLU A 449 4.73 18.50 20.21
CA GLU A 449 3.44 17.93 19.83
C GLU A 449 3.37 16.46 20.24
N ALA A 450 2.32 16.15 21.02
CA ALA A 450 1.92 14.81 21.37
C ALA A 450 1.55 14.02 20.10
N ALA A 451 2.47 13.22 19.59
CA ALA A 451 2.19 12.21 18.57
C ALA A 451 1.42 11.04 19.18
N GLY A 452 0.13 11.23 19.46
CA GLY A 452 -0.85 10.15 19.35
C GLY A 452 -0.87 9.61 17.91
N PRO A 453 -1.58 8.50 17.61
CA PRO A 453 -1.84 8.19 16.22
C PRO A 453 -2.79 9.28 15.70
N ALA A 454 -2.21 10.38 15.22
CA ALA A 454 -2.94 11.32 14.40
C ALA A 454 -3.56 10.46 13.30
N ALA A 455 -4.88 10.53 13.17
CA ALA A 455 -5.53 10.14 11.93
C ALA A 455 -4.69 10.78 10.82
N GLY A 456 -4.03 9.93 10.01
CA GLY A 456 -3.16 10.40 8.94
C GLY A 456 -3.93 11.38 8.04
N PRO A 457 -3.23 12.19 7.23
CA PRO A 457 -3.91 13.06 6.28
C PRO A 457 -4.97 12.25 5.57
N SER A 458 -6.22 12.73 5.64
CA SER A 458 -7.41 11.96 5.27
C SER A 458 -7.12 11.18 4.00
N SER A 459 -7.34 9.87 4.02
CA SER A 459 -7.48 9.08 2.81
C SER A 459 -8.70 9.63 2.06
N ALA A 460 -8.53 10.76 1.37
CA ALA A 460 -9.44 11.21 0.34
C ALA A 460 -9.46 10.05 -0.65
N GLY A 461 -10.58 9.32 -0.67
CA GLY A 461 -10.69 7.96 -1.19
C GLY A 461 -9.95 7.81 -2.51
N ALA A 462 -8.76 7.19 -2.44
CA ALA A 462 -8.09 6.78 -3.65
C ALA A 462 -9.04 5.78 -4.30
N MET A 463 -9.51 6.07 -5.51
CA MET A 463 -10.36 5.13 -6.22
C MET A 463 -9.48 4.09 -6.91
N PRO A 464 -9.86 2.80 -6.88
CA PRO A 464 -9.17 1.81 -7.67
C PRO A 464 -9.27 2.19 -9.15
N VAL A 465 -8.20 1.95 -9.90
CA VAL A 465 -8.13 2.30 -11.31
C VAL A 465 -8.95 1.33 -12.16
N VAL A 466 -8.98 0.05 -11.76
CA VAL A 466 -9.86 -0.98 -12.32
C VAL A 466 -9.94 -2.16 -11.34
N GLY A 467 -11.13 -2.71 -11.14
CA GLY A 467 -11.35 -3.75 -10.14
C GLY A 467 -10.87 -3.30 -8.76
N ASP A 468 -9.99 -4.09 -8.16
CA ASP A 468 -9.37 -3.85 -6.85
C ASP A 468 -7.90 -3.38 -6.95
N TRP A 469 -7.47 -2.88 -8.11
CA TRP A 469 -6.09 -2.42 -8.33
C TRP A 469 -5.90 -0.92 -8.08
N PHE A 470 -4.90 -0.61 -7.26
CA PHE A 470 -4.46 0.74 -6.94
C PHE A 470 -3.11 1.00 -7.61
N VAL A 471 -2.95 2.19 -8.18
CA VAL A 471 -1.76 2.56 -8.95
C VAL A 471 -1.28 3.92 -8.52
N ASP A 472 0.03 4.09 -8.48
CA ASP A 472 0.65 5.41 -8.43
C ASP A 472 0.26 6.25 -9.67
N PRO A 473 -0.24 7.48 -9.50
CA PRO A 473 -0.68 8.32 -10.62
C PRO A 473 0.42 8.64 -11.64
N GLU A 474 1.65 8.90 -11.19
CA GLU A 474 2.77 9.22 -12.09
C GLU A 474 3.18 7.98 -12.90
N HIS A 475 3.24 6.82 -12.24
CA HIS A 475 3.48 5.55 -12.91
C HIS A 475 2.38 5.23 -13.93
N TRP A 476 1.11 5.46 -13.59
CA TRP A 476 -0.02 5.22 -14.49
C TRP A 476 0.06 6.10 -15.75
N ALA A 477 0.40 7.38 -15.59
CA ALA A 477 0.63 8.28 -16.71
C ALA A 477 1.79 7.81 -17.60
N SER A 478 2.91 7.40 -17.00
CA SER A 478 4.07 6.83 -17.72
C SER A 478 3.71 5.57 -18.51
N LEU A 479 2.88 4.68 -17.94
CA LEU A 479 2.37 3.50 -18.65
C LEU A 479 1.51 3.87 -19.85
N GLY A 480 0.70 4.94 -19.75
CA GLY A 480 -0.09 5.45 -20.87
C GLY A 480 0.77 5.89 -22.05
N VAL A 481 1.86 6.63 -21.78
CA VAL A 481 2.85 7.04 -22.80
C VAL A 481 3.52 5.82 -23.42
N ARG A 482 4.04 4.89 -22.59
CA ARG A 482 4.67 3.66 -23.07
C ARG A 482 3.74 2.80 -23.90
N LEU A 483 2.46 2.71 -23.52
CA LEU A 483 1.43 1.97 -24.25
C LEU A 483 1.28 2.53 -25.66
N ALA A 484 1.19 3.85 -25.81
CA ALA A 484 1.09 4.50 -27.12
C ALA A 484 2.33 4.21 -27.99
N ASP A 485 3.53 4.32 -27.41
CA ASP A 485 4.79 4.04 -28.13
C ASP A 485 4.92 2.58 -28.56
N ILE A 486 4.54 1.63 -27.70
CA ILE A 486 4.56 0.19 -28.03
C ILE A 486 3.58 -0.10 -29.17
N VAL A 487 2.35 0.40 -29.08
CA VAL A 487 1.34 0.20 -30.14
C VAL A 487 1.79 0.85 -31.45
N ASN A 488 2.31 2.09 -31.42
CA ASN A 488 2.80 2.77 -32.62
C ASN A 488 3.95 1.98 -33.30
N ARG A 489 4.93 1.50 -32.53
CA ARG A 489 6.01 0.66 -33.06
C ARG A 489 5.50 -0.68 -33.61
N TYR A 490 4.50 -1.27 -32.97
CA TYR A 490 3.87 -2.49 -33.45
C TYR A 490 3.13 -2.27 -34.77
N MET A 491 2.36 -1.19 -34.89
CA MET A 491 1.61 -0.82 -36.09
C MET A 491 2.54 -0.48 -37.25
N ALA A 492 3.66 0.21 -37.00
CA ALA A 492 4.68 0.47 -38.02
C ALA A 492 5.30 -0.82 -38.58
N LYS A 493 5.51 -1.83 -37.73
CA LYS A 493 6.02 -3.15 -38.14
C LYS A 493 4.96 -4.04 -38.78
N ASN A 494 3.69 -3.85 -38.41
CA ASN A 494 2.57 -4.69 -38.82
C ASN A 494 1.42 -3.85 -39.40
N PRO A 495 1.65 -3.14 -40.51
CA PRO A 495 0.69 -2.17 -41.06
C PRO A 495 -0.62 -2.79 -41.55
N LEU A 496 -0.67 -4.13 -41.70
CA LEU A 496 -1.85 -4.88 -42.14
C LEU A 496 -2.72 -5.41 -40.99
N GLU A 497 -2.25 -5.28 -39.74
CA GLU A 497 -2.97 -5.73 -38.54
C GLU A 497 -3.82 -4.59 -37.96
N ALA A 498 -4.95 -4.94 -37.32
CA ALA A 498 -5.89 -3.94 -36.78
C ALA A 498 -5.43 -3.33 -35.44
N GLY A 499 -4.37 -3.86 -34.84
CA GLY A 499 -3.91 -3.48 -33.51
C GLY A 499 -3.11 -4.59 -32.84
N MET A 500 -2.34 -4.27 -31.81
CA MET A 500 -1.57 -5.23 -31.04
C MET A 500 -2.49 -6.07 -30.12
N PRO A 501 -2.32 -7.39 -30.00
CA PRO A 501 -3.08 -8.19 -29.03
C PRO A 501 -2.92 -7.68 -27.59
N VAL A 502 -4.02 -7.59 -26.84
CA VAL A 502 -4.04 -7.10 -25.44
C VAL A 502 -3.10 -7.92 -24.55
N GLU A 503 -3.05 -9.24 -24.73
CA GLU A 503 -2.15 -10.11 -23.96
C GLU A 503 -0.66 -9.83 -24.23
N ALA A 504 -0.29 -9.57 -25.48
CA ALA A 504 1.08 -9.20 -25.82
C ALA A 504 1.45 -7.83 -25.23
N LEU A 505 0.51 -6.88 -25.26
CA LEU A 505 0.70 -5.55 -24.67
C LEU A 505 0.79 -5.61 -23.13
N ARG A 506 -0.01 -6.45 -22.48
CA ARG A 506 0.08 -6.73 -21.03
C ARG A 506 1.48 -7.21 -20.65
N GLN A 507 2.02 -8.17 -21.39
CA GLN A 507 3.36 -8.73 -21.16
C GLN A 507 4.46 -7.68 -21.37
N GLU A 508 4.39 -6.88 -22.44
CA GLU A 508 5.34 -5.80 -22.71
C GLU A 508 5.31 -4.66 -21.66
N LEU A 509 4.12 -4.32 -21.17
CA LEU A 509 3.95 -3.32 -20.11
C LEU A 509 4.29 -3.86 -18.72
N GLY A 510 4.37 -5.19 -18.56
CA GLY A 510 4.63 -5.85 -17.28
C GLY A 510 3.44 -5.79 -16.32
N LEU A 511 2.21 -5.72 -16.83
CA LEU A 511 1.00 -5.63 -16.03
C LEU A 511 0.50 -7.01 -15.59
N PRO A 512 -0.05 -7.17 -14.38
CA PRO A 512 -0.52 -8.46 -13.88
C PRO A 512 -1.77 -8.96 -14.62
N GLU A 513 -2.64 -8.04 -15.06
CA GLU A 513 -3.94 -8.38 -15.65
C GLU A 513 -4.23 -7.62 -16.94
N ARG A 514 -5.13 -8.21 -17.76
CA ARG A 514 -5.61 -7.59 -19.01
C ARG A 514 -6.48 -6.37 -18.77
N SER A 515 -7.29 -6.39 -17.70
CA SER A 515 -8.17 -5.31 -17.26
C SER A 515 -7.44 -3.97 -17.10
N LEU A 516 -6.19 -3.99 -16.62
CA LEU A 516 -5.33 -2.81 -16.49
C LEU A 516 -4.93 -2.20 -17.83
N VAL A 517 -4.70 -3.03 -18.85
CA VAL A 517 -4.41 -2.55 -20.21
C VAL A 517 -5.64 -1.86 -20.79
N GLU A 518 -6.82 -2.45 -20.61
CA GLU A 518 -8.08 -1.89 -21.08
C GLU A 518 -8.39 -0.56 -20.39
N ALA A 519 -8.18 -0.47 -19.07
CA ALA A 519 -8.33 0.75 -18.30
C ALA A 519 -7.37 1.87 -18.75
N LEU A 520 -6.11 1.55 -19.08
CA LEU A 520 -5.15 2.50 -19.65
C LEU A 520 -5.67 3.09 -20.96
N VAL A 521 -6.24 2.25 -21.83
CA VAL A 521 -6.76 2.66 -23.15
C VAL A 521 -7.99 3.56 -22.99
N THR A 522 -8.92 3.23 -22.09
CA THR A 522 -10.12 4.03 -21.83
C THR A 522 -9.76 5.44 -21.34
N ARG A 523 -8.87 5.55 -20.34
CA ARG A 523 -8.46 6.84 -19.78
C ARG A 523 -7.65 7.69 -20.77
N ALA A 524 -6.81 7.06 -21.58
CA ALA A 524 -6.10 7.74 -22.66
C ALA A 524 -7.03 8.26 -23.79
N GLY A 525 -8.26 7.75 -23.88
CA GLY A 525 -9.32 8.29 -24.74
C GLY A 525 -10.06 9.48 -24.13
N GLU A 526 -10.26 9.48 -22.80
CA GLU A 526 -10.93 10.54 -22.04
C GLU A 526 -10.06 11.80 -21.89
N SER A 527 -8.77 11.66 -21.57
CA SER A 527 -7.85 12.81 -21.45
C SER A 527 -7.64 13.58 -22.76
N ARG A 528 -8.00 12.99 -23.91
CA ARG A 528 -7.95 13.64 -25.23
C ARG A 528 -9.30 14.20 -25.70
N THR A 529 -10.42 13.77 -25.13
CA THR A 529 -11.75 14.30 -25.46
C THR A 529 -12.10 15.56 -24.66
N ALA A 530 -11.41 15.80 -23.53
CA ALA A 530 -11.48 17.08 -22.80
C ALA A 530 -10.68 18.22 -23.47
N ALA A 531 -9.81 17.91 -24.44
CA ALA A 531 -9.13 18.91 -25.27
C ALA A 531 -9.93 19.10 -26.58
N GLY A 532 -11.00 19.90 -26.51
CA GLY A 532 -11.72 20.36 -27.71
C GLY A 532 -10.85 21.26 -28.60
N PRO A 533 -11.17 21.41 -29.90
CA PRO A 533 -10.41 22.27 -30.78
C PRO A 533 -10.73 23.73 -30.44
N GLY A 534 -9.70 24.47 -29.99
CA GLY A 534 -9.71 25.94 -29.97
C GLY A 534 -10.41 26.58 -28.78
N THR A 535 -9.65 26.79 -27.70
CA THR A 535 -9.61 28.09 -27.02
C THR A 535 -8.18 28.31 -26.56
N ASP A 536 -7.56 29.39 -27.02
CA ASP A 536 -6.32 29.92 -26.45
C ASP A 536 -6.52 30.10 -24.96
N VAL A 537 -5.89 29.23 -24.16
CA VAL A 537 -5.62 29.49 -22.75
C VAL A 537 -4.12 29.64 -22.66
N ALA A 538 -3.70 30.88 -22.39
CA ALA A 538 -2.33 31.24 -22.13
C ALA A 538 -1.69 30.25 -21.15
N ALA A 539 -0.57 29.68 -21.56
CA ALA A 539 0.29 28.89 -20.70
C ALA A 539 0.87 29.80 -19.59
N SER A 540 0.21 29.86 -18.44
CA SER A 540 0.87 30.22 -17.19
C SER A 540 1.74 29.03 -16.77
N GLY A 541 2.98 29.00 -17.28
CA GLY A 541 4.02 28.14 -16.76
C GLY A 541 4.37 28.57 -15.34
N ILE A 542 3.86 27.84 -14.35
CA ILE A 542 4.48 27.83 -13.02
C ILE A 542 5.61 26.81 -13.10
N ALA A 543 6.82 27.32 -13.29
CA ALA A 543 8.04 26.54 -13.16
C ALA A 543 8.15 26.04 -11.71
N ALA A 544 8.05 24.72 -11.52
CA ALA A 544 8.48 24.08 -10.30
C ALA A 544 10.00 24.21 -10.21
N VAL A 545 10.45 25.04 -9.28
CA VAL A 545 11.85 25.17 -8.86
C VAL A 545 12.27 23.84 -8.23
N GLY A 546 13.10 23.08 -8.93
CA GLY A 546 13.88 22.00 -8.32
C GLY A 546 15.03 22.61 -7.49
N PRO A 547 15.40 22.02 -6.34
CA PRO A 547 16.51 22.54 -5.55
C PRO A 547 17.82 22.32 -6.33
N GLY A 548 18.50 23.43 -6.60
CA GLY A 548 19.70 23.48 -7.42
C GLY A 548 20.92 22.88 -6.74
N SER A 549 21.64 22.04 -7.48
CA SER A 549 23.09 21.90 -7.37
C SER A 549 23.71 22.89 -8.36
N GLY A 550 24.27 23.98 -7.83
CA GLY A 550 24.94 25.01 -8.61
C GLY A 550 26.24 24.50 -9.25
N VAL A 551 26.42 24.79 -10.54
CA VAL A 551 27.73 24.82 -11.19
C VAL A 551 27.81 26.11 -11.98
N ALA A 552 28.86 26.88 -11.69
CA ALA A 552 29.15 28.20 -12.20
C ALA A 552 29.28 28.23 -13.73
N GLY A 553 28.55 29.15 -14.37
CA GLY A 553 28.77 29.57 -15.74
C GLY A 553 29.37 30.97 -15.75
N SER A 554 30.62 31.07 -16.16
CA SER A 554 31.33 32.30 -16.50
C SER A 554 30.67 33.00 -17.69
N GLY A 555 30.31 34.27 -17.54
CA GLY A 555 29.82 35.12 -18.62
C GLY A 555 30.32 36.54 -18.43
N THR A 556 31.43 36.85 -19.10
CA THR A 556 32.04 38.16 -19.22
C THR A 556 31.24 39.10 -20.13
N ALA A 557 31.43 40.39 -19.86
CA ALA A 557 31.23 41.58 -20.71
C ALA A 557 29.88 42.30 -20.62
N ALA A 558 29.88 43.42 -19.89
CA ALA A 558 29.82 44.74 -20.53
C ALA A 558 30.19 45.82 -19.51
N VAL A 559 31.28 46.54 -19.78
CA VAL A 559 31.73 47.74 -19.06
C VAL A 559 31.05 48.96 -19.69
N GLY A 560 30.51 49.85 -18.86
CA GLY A 560 30.12 51.21 -19.23
C GLY A 560 29.46 51.94 -18.05
N PRO A 561 29.82 53.20 -17.76
CA PRO A 561 30.19 53.61 -16.40
C PRO A 561 29.12 54.44 -15.69
N GLY A 562 29.21 54.54 -14.35
CA GLY A 562 28.41 55.52 -13.63
C GLY A 562 28.45 55.42 -12.11
N ALA A 563 29.47 56.03 -11.51
CA ALA A 563 29.46 56.77 -10.25
C ALA A 563 28.85 56.13 -8.98
N GLY A 564 29.69 55.98 -7.94
CA GLY A 564 29.20 55.83 -6.57
C GLY A 564 30.26 55.33 -5.59
N MET A 565 31.23 56.19 -5.26
CA MET A 565 32.13 56.02 -4.11
C MET A 565 31.35 55.99 -2.78
N ALA A 566 31.77 55.16 -1.83
CA ALA A 566 32.33 55.56 -0.53
C ALA A 566 32.03 54.56 0.60
N GLY A 567 33.07 54.24 1.39
CA GLY A 567 33.01 53.70 2.76
C GLY A 567 33.66 52.32 2.94
N SER A 568 34.99 52.16 2.92
CA SER A 568 35.96 52.33 4.04
C SER A 568 35.65 51.45 5.27
N GLU A 569 36.33 50.33 5.53
CA GLU A 569 37.71 50.13 6.03
C GLU A 569 37.77 49.81 7.54
N THR A 570 38.41 48.69 7.88
CA THR A 570 39.38 48.45 8.98
C THR A 570 39.70 46.93 8.97
N ALA A 571 40.83 46.50 8.38
CA ALA A 571 42.16 46.32 8.99
C ALA A 571 42.16 45.31 10.18
N ALA A 572 42.56 44.04 9.99
CA ALA A 572 43.93 43.48 9.87
C ALA A 572 44.60 43.19 11.22
N VAL A 573 44.96 41.92 11.47
CA VAL A 573 46.26 41.41 11.99
C VAL A 573 46.29 39.87 11.78
N GLY A 574 47.32 39.34 11.10
CA GLY A 574 47.60 37.89 10.94
C GLY A 574 48.44 37.31 12.09
N PRO A 575 49.33 36.32 11.89
CA PRO A 575 49.58 35.49 10.70
C PRO A 575 49.75 33.97 11.01
N GLY A 576 49.98 33.17 9.96
CA GLY A 576 50.94 32.06 10.03
C GLY A 576 50.45 30.67 9.60
N ALA A 577 50.65 30.32 8.33
CA ALA A 577 50.92 28.93 7.93
C ALA A 577 51.71 28.92 6.61
N GLY A 578 52.95 28.45 6.66
CA GLY A 578 53.78 28.17 5.50
C GLY A 578 53.87 26.68 5.22
N MET A 579 54.02 26.29 3.96
CA MET A 579 55.20 25.61 3.42
C MET A 579 54.95 25.18 1.97
N ALA A 580 55.99 25.31 1.17
CA ALA A 580 56.04 25.09 -0.26
C ALA A 580 56.73 23.76 -0.62
N ALA A 581 56.57 23.43 -1.91
CA ALA A 581 57.49 22.70 -2.77
C ALA A 581 57.49 21.16 -2.74
N SER A 582 57.27 20.56 -3.91
CA SER A 582 58.26 19.64 -4.51
C SER A 582 57.96 19.43 -6.00
N GLY A 583 59.02 19.55 -6.81
CA GLY A 583 59.05 19.15 -8.21
C GLY A 583 60.29 18.29 -8.49
N THR A 584 60.13 17.46 -9.53
CA THR A 584 61.13 16.94 -10.49
C THR A 584 62.16 15.86 -10.09
N ALA A 585 62.00 14.69 -10.76
CA ALA A 585 62.89 14.13 -11.81
C ALA A 585 63.69 12.82 -11.56
N ALA A 586 63.51 11.92 -12.55
CA ALA A 586 64.46 11.01 -13.24
C ALA A 586 65.06 9.78 -12.51
N VAL A 587 65.07 8.63 -13.21
CA VAL A 587 66.26 7.84 -13.66
C VAL A 587 65.80 6.59 -14.46
N ARG A 588 66.72 6.06 -15.27
CA ARG A 588 66.62 5.35 -16.55
C ARG A 588 66.63 3.79 -16.51
N SER A 589 66.30 3.25 -17.69
CA SER A 589 66.98 2.21 -18.52
C SER A 589 66.89 0.70 -18.24
N GLY A 590 66.61 -0.03 -19.33
CA GLY A 590 66.95 -1.44 -19.63
C GLY A 590 65.86 -2.07 -20.52
N ALA A 591 65.86 -2.03 -21.86
CA ALA A 591 66.73 -2.66 -22.87
C ALA A 591 66.61 -4.21 -22.99
N GLY A 592 66.20 -4.70 -24.18
CA GLY A 592 66.46 -6.07 -24.70
C GLY A 592 65.31 -7.08 -24.59
N VAL A 593 64.40 -7.24 -25.56
CA VAL A 593 64.47 -8.03 -26.83
C VAL A 593 64.34 -9.55 -26.66
N ALA A 594 63.25 -10.10 -27.22
CA ALA A 594 63.25 -11.39 -27.92
C ALA A 594 62.18 -11.37 -29.04
N ARG A 595 62.62 -11.65 -30.27
CA ARG A 595 61.85 -11.75 -31.52
C ARG A 595 61.28 -13.15 -31.70
N SER A 596 60.16 -13.25 -32.41
CA SER A 596 59.91 -14.11 -33.59
C SER A 596 58.40 -14.00 -33.92
N GLY A 597 57.89 -13.67 -35.11
CA GLY A 597 58.45 -13.74 -36.46
C GLY A 597 57.46 -14.50 -37.37
N ASN A 598 56.93 -13.80 -38.38
CA ASN A 598 56.08 -14.20 -39.55
C ASN A 598 54.66 -13.62 -39.49
N GLY A 599 54.16 -12.81 -40.43
CA GLY A 599 54.63 -12.23 -41.70
C GLY A 599 53.36 -11.73 -42.41
N VAL A 600 53.14 -10.40 -42.55
CA VAL A 600 53.17 -9.60 -43.82
C VAL A 600 52.11 -10.07 -44.85
N ALA A 601 51.20 -9.28 -45.44
CA ALA A 601 50.96 -7.83 -45.58
C ALA A 601 49.49 -7.58 -45.98
N VAL A 602 49.00 -6.33 -45.86
CA VAL A 602 48.67 -5.45 -47.01
C VAL A 602 48.20 -4.06 -46.52
N SER A 603 49.00 -3.07 -46.90
CA SER A 603 48.78 -1.63 -47.19
C SER A 603 47.86 -0.75 -46.33
N GLY A 604 48.49 0.27 -45.71
CA GLY A 604 47.89 1.55 -45.34
C GLY A 604 47.55 2.41 -46.58
N THR A 605 46.81 3.51 -46.47
CA THR A 605 47.25 4.82 -45.93
C THR A 605 46.15 5.86 -46.30
N PRO A 606 46.23 7.15 -45.89
CA PRO A 606 46.72 7.73 -44.65
C PRO A 606 45.70 8.69 -44.00
N ALA A 607 46.00 9.09 -42.77
CA ALA A 607 45.56 10.35 -42.21
C ALA A 607 46.61 11.44 -42.55
N VAL A 608 46.18 12.59 -43.06
CA VAL A 608 46.88 13.88 -42.95
C VAL A 608 45.80 14.95 -42.83
N GLY A 609 45.92 15.83 -41.84
CA GLY A 609 44.88 16.79 -41.48
C GLY A 609 45.21 18.26 -41.71
N SER A 610 44.70 19.04 -40.75
CA SER A 610 44.86 20.48 -40.53
C SER A 610 44.07 21.42 -41.43
N GLY A 611 43.31 22.30 -40.78
CA GLY A 611 42.66 23.45 -41.42
C GLY A 611 41.46 23.94 -40.64
N ALA A 612 41.65 25.01 -39.88
CA ALA A 612 40.61 25.77 -39.19
C ALA A 612 39.46 26.18 -40.13
N GLY A 613 38.24 26.20 -39.61
CA GLY A 613 37.08 26.66 -40.36
C GLY A 613 35.87 26.90 -39.45
N VAL A 614 35.62 28.18 -39.21
CA VAL A 614 34.42 28.73 -38.61
C VAL A 614 33.16 28.20 -39.32
N ALA A 615 32.22 27.65 -38.56
CA ALA A 615 30.82 27.51 -38.95
C ALA A 615 30.01 27.71 -37.65
N GLY A 616 29.31 28.83 -37.46
CA GLY A 616 28.27 29.26 -38.38
C GLY A 616 27.04 28.45 -38.04
N SER A 617 26.27 28.95 -37.07
CA SER A 617 24.91 28.55 -36.76
C SER A 617 24.05 28.69 -38.02
N GLY A 618 24.05 27.65 -38.84
CA GLY A 618 23.06 27.43 -39.87
C GLY A 618 21.81 26.87 -39.21
N SER A 619 20.78 27.72 -39.14
CA SER A 619 19.39 27.31 -38.94
C SER A 619 19.01 26.34 -40.05
N GLY A 620 19.32 25.06 -39.86
CA GLY A 620 18.68 23.98 -40.57
C GLY A 620 17.36 23.74 -39.87
N ALA A 621 16.29 24.33 -40.39
CA ALA A 621 14.94 23.91 -40.10
C ALA A 621 14.83 22.42 -40.46
N VAL A 622 15.15 21.56 -39.50
CA VAL A 622 14.57 20.23 -39.47
C VAL A 622 13.12 20.52 -39.19
N ASP A 623 12.33 20.44 -40.26
CA ASP A 623 10.89 20.48 -40.24
C ASP A 623 10.44 19.69 -39.02
N SER A 624 10.06 20.44 -37.98
CA SER A 624 9.33 19.94 -36.83
C SER A 624 8.00 19.53 -37.42
N GLY A 625 7.99 18.31 -37.99
CA GLY A 625 6.80 17.61 -38.39
C GLY A 625 5.89 17.70 -37.19
N SER A 626 4.87 18.55 -37.36
CA SER A 626 3.76 18.73 -36.45
C SER A 626 3.43 17.37 -35.88
N GLY A 627 3.69 17.16 -34.59
CA GLY A 627 3.35 15.93 -33.91
C GLY A 627 1.85 15.76 -34.07
N THR A 628 1.45 14.99 -35.07
CA THR A 628 0.05 14.66 -35.30
C THR A 628 -0.37 13.93 -34.04
N ALA A 629 -1.25 14.57 -33.27
CA ALA A 629 -1.82 13.98 -32.07
C ALA A 629 -2.35 12.59 -32.45
N GLY A 630 -1.62 11.55 -32.04
CA GLY A 630 -1.93 10.18 -32.45
C GLY A 630 -3.38 9.88 -32.10
N GLU A 631 -4.09 9.30 -33.06
CA GLU A 631 -5.52 9.03 -32.94
C GLU A 631 -5.81 8.22 -31.67
N PRO A 632 -6.93 8.48 -30.95
CA PRO A 632 -7.25 7.75 -29.73
C PRO A 632 -7.22 6.24 -29.95
N LEU A 633 -6.48 5.54 -29.09
CA LEU A 633 -6.41 4.09 -29.09
C LEU A 633 -7.73 3.52 -28.58
N THR A 634 -8.13 2.37 -29.13
CA THR A 634 -9.35 1.67 -28.73
C THR A 634 -9.09 0.16 -28.65
N VAL A 635 -9.83 -0.52 -27.79
CA VAL A 635 -9.82 -1.99 -27.70
C VAL A 635 -10.93 -2.54 -28.58
N ARG A 636 -10.58 -3.41 -29.56
CA ARG A 636 -11.54 -4.09 -30.44
C ARG A 636 -11.11 -5.54 -30.67
N GLY A 637 -11.98 -6.50 -30.37
CA GLY A 637 -11.70 -7.93 -30.57
C GLY A 637 -10.44 -8.42 -29.87
N GLY A 638 -10.15 -7.91 -28.66
CA GLY A 638 -8.94 -8.25 -27.90
C GLY A 638 -7.64 -7.66 -28.44
N ARG A 639 -7.72 -6.62 -29.29
CA ARG A 639 -6.56 -5.89 -29.85
C ARG A 639 -6.67 -4.40 -29.56
N VAL A 640 -5.52 -3.76 -29.34
CA VAL A 640 -5.37 -2.33 -29.10
C VAL A 640 -4.76 -1.67 -30.33
N GLY A 641 -5.46 -0.72 -30.92
CA GLY A 641 -5.03 0.03 -32.10
C GLY A 641 -5.74 1.36 -32.21
N PRO A 642 -5.35 2.23 -33.15
CA PRO A 642 -6.02 3.51 -33.38
C PRO A 642 -7.49 3.32 -33.75
N ARG A 643 -8.35 4.27 -33.36
CA ARG A 643 -9.80 4.23 -33.62
C ARG A 643 -10.10 4.09 -35.12
N ARG A 644 -9.29 4.69 -36.00
CA ARG A 644 -9.28 4.46 -37.45
C ARG A 644 -7.87 4.09 -37.88
N SER A 645 -7.65 2.81 -38.20
CA SER A 645 -6.44 2.44 -38.93
C SER A 645 -6.65 2.80 -40.41
N GLY A 646 -5.99 3.86 -40.88
CA GLY A 646 -5.90 4.14 -42.32
C GLY A 646 -5.22 2.97 -43.05
N ALA A 647 -5.63 2.70 -44.28
CA ALA A 647 -4.98 1.68 -45.08
C ALA A 647 -3.54 2.13 -45.44
N PRO A 648 -2.54 1.22 -45.42
CA PRO A 648 -1.18 1.56 -45.83
C PRO A 648 -1.17 2.09 -47.28
N GLY A 649 -0.48 3.20 -47.54
CA GLY A 649 -0.47 3.83 -48.87
C GLY A 649 -0.06 2.89 -50.00
N GLU A 650 0.92 2.01 -49.73
CA GLU A 650 1.34 0.97 -50.66
C GLU A 650 0.23 -0.04 -50.97
N LEU A 651 -0.58 -0.42 -49.98
CA LEU A 651 -1.71 -1.33 -50.17
C LEU A 651 -2.81 -0.65 -50.98
N VAL A 652 -3.12 0.61 -50.68
CA VAL A 652 -4.12 1.40 -51.43
C VAL A 652 -3.69 1.54 -52.89
N GLU A 653 -2.43 1.87 -53.14
CA GLU A 653 -1.90 2.03 -54.49
C GLU A 653 -1.83 0.70 -55.24
N ALA A 654 -1.44 -0.39 -54.59
CA ALA A 654 -1.44 -1.73 -55.17
C ALA A 654 -2.87 -2.18 -55.54
N VAL A 655 -3.85 -1.93 -54.66
CA VAL A 655 -5.27 -2.18 -54.94
C VAL A 655 -5.73 -1.31 -56.11
N ARG A 656 -5.41 -0.01 -56.12
CA ARG A 656 -5.79 0.91 -57.20
C ARG A 656 -5.23 0.46 -58.55
N ARG A 657 -3.97 0.01 -58.61
CA ARG A 657 -3.32 -0.51 -59.83
C ARG A 657 -3.82 -1.89 -60.25
N ALA A 658 -4.48 -2.62 -59.36
CA ALA A 658 -5.04 -3.92 -59.69
C ALA A 658 -6.28 -3.80 -60.59
N PHE A 659 -7.05 -2.71 -60.48
CA PHE A 659 -8.33 -2.54 -61.18
C PHE A 659 -8.27 -1.45 -62.26
N ASP A 660 -8.90 -1.72 -63.41
CA ASP A 660 -9.17 -0.72 -64.43
C ASP A 660 -10.48 0.02 -64.11
N PRO A 661 -10.47 1.36 -63.91
CA PRO A 661 -11.67 2.12 -63.58
C PRO A 661 -12.75 2.07 -64.67
N GLU A 662 -12.37 1.88 -65.93
CA GLU A 662 -13.32 1.75 -67.05
C GLU A 662 -13.98 0.35 -67.09
N GLN A 663 -13.40 -0.63 -66.38
CA GLN A 663 -13.86 -2.02 -66.36
C GLN A 663 -13.96 -2.59 -64.93
N PRO A 664 -14.84 -2.04 -64.07
CA PRO A 664 -14.89 -2.34 -62.64
C PRO A 664 -15.33 -3.77 -62.29
N PHE A 665 -15.86 -4.52 -63.25
CA PHE A 665 -16.32 -5.90 -63.09
C PHE A 665 -15.34 -6.94 -63.63
N VAL A 666 -14.16 -6.53 -64.09
CA VAL A 666 -13.09 -7.44 -64.50
C VAL A 666 -12.20 -7.70 -63.27
N ALA A 667 -12.28 -8.92 -62.74
CA ALA A 667 -11.46 -9.31 -61.60
C ALA A 667 -10.01 -9.59 -62.06
N PRO A 668 -8.99 -9.05 -61.39
CA PRO A 668 -7.59 -9.31 -61.70
C PRO A 668 -7.25 -10.80 -61.62
N GLU A 669 -6.30 -11.25 -62.44
CA GLU A 669 -5.81 -12.61 -62.39
C GLU A 669 -4.81 -12.82 -61.24
N THR A 670 -4.69 -14.06 -60.78
CA THR A 670 -3.87 -14.40 -59.59
C THR A 670 -2.40 -13.99 -59.75
N TYR A 671 -1.82 -14.14 -60.94
CA TYR A 671 -0.44 -13.73 -61.21
C TYR A 671 -0.28 -12.20 -61.11
N ARG A 672 -1.28 -11.44 -61.55
CA ARG A 672 -1.27 -9.97 -61.51
C ARG A 672 -1.37 -9.45 -60.07
N LEU A 673 -2.19 -10.10 -59.25
CA LEU A 673 -2.25 -9.81 -57.81
C LEU A 673 -0.90 -10.11 -57.15
N ALA A 674 -0.24 -11.20 -57.52
CA ALA A 674 1.09 -11.54 -57.00
C ALA A 674 2.17 -10.52 -57.41
N GLU A 675 2.19 -10.07 -58.67
CA GLU A 675 3.10 -9.01 -59.17
C GLU A 675 2.95 -7.70 -58.39
N LEU A 676 1.72 -7.36 -58.01
CA LEU A 676 1.39 -6.15 -57.23
C LEU A 676 1.60 -6.36 -55.72
N GLY A 677 2.12 -7.51 -55.28
CA GLY A 677 2.35 -7.84 -53.88
C GLY A 677 1.07 -8.12 -53.07
N LEU A 678 -0.07 -8.31 -53.73
CA LEU A 678 -1.36 -8.60 -53.11
C LEU A 678 -1.54 -10.09 -52.82
N GLY A 679 -0.78 -10.62 -51.86
CA GLY A 679 -0.93 -11.97 -51.33
C GLY A 679 -2.16 -12.14 -50.42
N ALA A 680 -2.37 -13.35 -49.89
CA ALA A 680 -3.53 -13.67 -49.05
C ALA A 680 -3.67 -12.76 -47.81
N ARG A 681 -2.56 -12.35 -47.19
CA ARG A 681 -2.56 -11.42 -46.03
C ARG A 681 -3.00 -10.01 -46.45
N GLN A 682 -2.50 -9.51 -47.58
CA GLN A 682 -2.81 -8.19 -48.14
C GLN A 682 -4.25 -8.12 -48.63
N LEU A 683 -4.73 -9.15 -49.35
CA LEU A 683 -6.13 -9.26 -49.77
C LEU A 683 -7.07 -9.31 -48.56
N GLY A 684 -6.73 -10.11 -47.55
CA GLY A 684 -7.49 -10.13 -46.29
C GLY A 684 -7.50 -8.77 -45.58
N ALA A 685 -6.40 -8.02 -45.61
CA ALA A 685 -6.34 -6.66 -45.07
C ALA A 685 -7.17 -5.67 -45.89
N ALA A 686 -7.07 -5.72 -47.21
CA ALA A 686 -7.83 -4.86 -48.12
C ALA A 686 -9.35 -5.08 -48.00
N VAL A 687 -9.79 -6.33 -47.82
CA VAL A 687 -11.20 -6.65 -47.51
C VAL A 687 -11.61 -6.04 -46.16
N ARG A 688 -10.82 -6.26 -45.09
CA ARG A 688 -11.11 -5.70 -43.75
C ARG A 688 -11.16 -4.16 -43.75
N LEU A 689 -10.30 -3.52 -44.54
CA LEU A 689 -10.21 -2.06 -44.67
C LEU A 689 -11.26 -1.49 -45.64
N GLY A 690 -12.09 -2.33 -46.25
CA GLY A 690 -13.14 -1.90 -47.18
C GLY A 690 -12.59 -1.34 -48.50
N LEU A 691 -11.38 -1.73 -48.90
CA LEU A 691 -10.79 -1.33 -50.19
C LEU A 691 -11.27 -2.22 -51.34
N ILE A 692 -11.57 -3.49 -51.04
CA ILE A 692 -12.08 -4.48 -52.00
C ILE A 692 -13.15 -5.36 -51.35
N VAL A 693 -13.98 -5.98 -52.19
CA VAL A 693 -14.92 -7.05 -51.81
C VAL A 693 -14.43 -8.36 -52.42
N GLN A 694 -14.32 -9.39 -51.58
CA GLN A 694 -13.98 -10.74 -52.02
C GLN A 694 -15.24 -11.55 -52.31
N LEU A 695 -15.42 -11.94 -53.58
CA LEU A 695 -16.58 -12.71 -54.04
C LEU A 695 -16.36 -14.23 -53.85
N ALA A 696 -15.15 -14.70 -54.10
CA ALA A 696 -14.74 -16.10 -53.99
C ALA A 696 -13.21 -16.20 -53.75
N PRO A 697 -12.63 -17.38 -53.48
CA PRO A 697 -11.18 -17.54 -53.45
C PRO A 697 -10.55 -17.06 -54.78
N ASN A 698 -9.69 -16.03 -54.72
CA ASN A 698 -9.06 -15.36 -55.87
C ASN A 698 -10.00 -14.56 -56.80
N VAL A 699 -11.23 -14.25 -56.38
CA VAL A 699 -12.12 -13.32 -57.09
C VAL A 699 -12.40 -12.13 -56.20
N VAL A 700 -11.76 -11.00 -56.52
CA VAL A 700 -11.90 -9.73 -55.79
C VAL A 700 -12.36 -8.64 -56.74
N LEU A 701 -13.19 -7.74 -56.25
CA LEU A 701 -13.69 -6.57 -56.96
C LEU A 701 -13.55 -5.31 -56.09
N PRO A 702 -13.61 -4.09 -56.67
CA PRO A 702 -13.70 -2.86 -55.90
C PRO A 702 -14.93 -2.85 -54.98
N THR A 703 -14.84 -2.20 -53.82
CA THR A 703 -15.91 -2.21 -52.80
C THR A 703 -17.27 -1.71 -53.30
N GLY A 704 -17.30 -0.76 -54.23
CA GLY A 704 -18.54 -0.25 -54.83
C GLY A 704 -19.14 -1.14 -55.93
N ALA A 705 -18.43 -2.17 -56.39
CA ALA A 705 -18.85 -2.99 -57.53
C ALA A 705 -20.21 -3.69 -57.32
N PRO A 706 -20.54 -4.28 -56.16
CA PRO A 706 -21.84 -4.92 -55.97
C PRO A 706 -23.03 -3.96 -56.13
N ALA A 707 -22.95 -2.77 -55.52
CA ALA A 707 -23.99 -1.75 -55.66
C ALA A 707 -24.14 -1.30 -57.12
N ARG A 708 -23.01 -1.00 -57.78
CA ARG A 708 -23.00 -0.59 -59.19
C ARG A 708 -23.52 -1.68 -60.13
N ALA A 709 -23.23 -2.95 -59.83
CA ALA A 709 -23.76 -4.07 -60.59
C ALA A 709 -25.29 -4.16 -60.46
N ALA A 710 -25.84 -4.00 -59.26
CA ALA A 710 -27.27 -3.98 -59.05
C ALA A 710 -27.95 -2.84 -59.82
N GLU A 711 -27.37 -1.64 -59.84
CA GLU A 711 -27.87 -0.50 -60.63
C GLU A 711 -27.90 -0.79 -62.14
N ILE A 712 -26.80 -1.31 -62.70
CA ILE A 712 -26.72 -1.62 -64.14
C ILE A 712 -27.71 -2.72 -64.51
N LEU A 713 -27.83 -3.77 -63.68
CA LEU A 713 -28.79 -4.85 -63.90
C LEU A 713 -30.23 -4.37 -63.75
N ALA A 714 -30.51 -3.38 -62.89
CA ALA A 714 -31.84 -2.81 -62.71
C ALA A 714 -32.34 -2.04 -63.95
N ALA A 715 -31.41 -1.44 -64.71
CA ALA A 715 -31.73 -0.72 -65.95
C ALA A 715 -32.02 -1.65 -67.14
N GLY A 716 -31.65 -2.93 -67.04
CA GLY A 716 -31.86 -3.92 -68.08
C GLY A 716 -33.23 -4.63 -68.03
N PRO A 717 -33.50 -5.52 -69.01
CA PRO A 717 -34.70 -6.35 -69.02
C PRO A 717 -34.78 -7.26 -67.77
N GLN A 718 -35.96 -7.33 -67.16
CA GLN A 718 -36.24 -8.16 -65.97
C GLN A 718 -37.35 -9.16 -66.31
N PRO A 719 -37.27 -10.42 -65.85
CA PRO A 719 -36.15 -11.06 -65.15
C PRO A 719 -35.00 -11.42 -66.11
N PHE A 720 -33.76 -11.35 -65.65
CA PHE A 720 -32.57 -11.62 -66.48
C PHE A 720 -31.93 -12.98 -66.20
N THR A 721 -31.27 -13.53 -67.20
CA THR A 721 -30.44 -14.74 -67.12
C THR A 721 -28.99 -14.39 -66.77
N LEU A 722 -28.20 -15.40 -66.36
CA LEU A 722 -26.75 -15.26 -66.15
C LEU A 722 -26.04 -14.70 -67.40
N SER A 723 -26.43 -15.13 -68.61
CA SER A 723 -25.82 -14.65 -69.85
C SER A 723 -26.09 -13.17 -70.09
N GLN A 724 -27.33 -12.71 -69.82
CA GLN A 724 -27.70 -11.30 -69.94
C GLN A 724 -27.00 -10.45 -68.88
N ALA A 725 -26.88 -10.92 -67.64
CA ALA A 725 -26.11 -10.23 -66.61
C ALA A 725 -24.62 -10.11 -66.98
N ARG A 726 -24.04 -11.18 -67.53
CA ARG A 726 -22.66 -11.19 -67.99
C ARG A 726 -22.41 -10.19 -69.12
N GLN A 727 -23.33 -10.11 -70.09
CA GLN A 727 -23.26 -9.14 -71.17
C GLN A 727 -23.42 -7.70 -70.65
N ALA A 728 -24.41 -7.46 -69.79
CA ALA A 728 -24.68 -6.13 -69.23
C ALA A 728 -23.53 -5.58 -68.38
N LEU A 729 -22.88 -6.44 -67.59
CA LEU A 729 -21.75 -6.08 -66.73
C LEU A 729 -20.39 -6.19 -67.45
N ASN A 730 -20.38 -6.55 -68.75
CA ASN A 730 -19.18 -6.82 -69.53
C ASN A 730 -18.10 -7.62 -68.77
N THR A 731 -18.50 -8.79 -68.24
CA THR A 731 -17.62 -9.60 -67.38
C THR A 731 -17.58 -11.07 -67.82
N SER A 732 -16.80 -11.89 -67.11
CA SER A 732 -16.70 -13.33 -67.35
C SER A 732 -17.67 -14.11 -66.46
N ARG A 733 -17.94 -15.38 -66.81
CA ARG A 733 -18.74 -16.27 -65.96
C ARG A 733 -18.10 -16.49 -64.58
N ARG A 734 -16.76 -16.47 -64.52
CA ARG A 734 -15.94 -16.59 -63.29
C ARG A 734 -16.30 -15.51 -62.25
N VAL A 735 -16.64 -14.31 -62.71
CA VAL A 735 -16.99 -13.17 -61.84
C VAL A 735 -18.50 -13.02 -61.69
N ALA A 736 -19.26 -13.18 -62.78
CA ALA A 736 -20.71 -12.98 -62.78
C ALA A 736 -21.45 -13.92 -61.81
N VAL A 737 -21.05 -15.20 -61.73
CA VAL A 737 -21.70 -16.18 -60.84
C VAL A 737 -21.56 -15.78 -59.36
N PRO A 738 -20.33 -15.65 -58.80
CA PRO A 738 -20.17 -15.32 -57.38
C PRO A 738 -20.62 -13.89 -57.06
N LEU A 739 -20.60 -12.96 -58.02
CA LEU A 739 -21.18 -11.63 -57.84
C LEU A 739 -22.70 -11.70 -57.66
N LEU A 740 -23.41 -12.44 -58.52
CA LEU A 740 -24.86 -12.62 -58.40
C LEU A 740 -25.24 -13.38 -57.12
N GLU A 741 -24.44 -14.36 -56.70
CA GLU A 741 -24.64 -15.04 -55.41
C GLU A 741 -24.47 -14.09 -54.23
N LEU A 742 -23.48 -13.18 -54.28
CA LEU A 742 -23.33 -12.13 -53.28
C LEU A 742 -24.55 -11.21 -53.27
N LEU A 743 -25.03 -10.76 -54.43
CA LEU A 743 -26.22 -9.90 -54.55
C LEU A 743 -27.51 -10.59 -54.06
N ASP A 744 -27.65 -11.89 -54.31
CA ASP A 744 -28.77 -12.69 -53.81
C ASP A 744 -28.72 -12.76 -52.27
N ARG A 745 -27.53 -13.00 -51.71
CA ARG A 745 -27.31 -13.07 -50.26
C ARG A 745 -27.48 -11.72 -49.55
N THR A 746 -27.06 -10.62 -50.18
CA THR A 746 -27.28 -9.26 -49.64
C THR A 746 -28.69 -8.74 -49.90
N GLY A 747 -29.53 -9.50 -50.63
CA GLY A 747 -30.92 -9.16 -50.91
C GLY A 747 -31.12 -8.12 -52.00
N LEU A 748 -30.06 -7.75 -52.73
CA LEU A 748 -30.12 -6.83 -53.88
C LEU A 748 -30.72 -7.51 -55.11
N THR A 749 -30.59 -8.84 -55.23
CA THR A 749 -31.26 -9.65 -56.25
C THR A 749 -32.04 -10.80 -55.62
N ARG A 750 -32.98 -11.38 -56.38
CA ARG A 750 -33.70 -12.60 -56.01
C ARG A 750 -33.64 -13.59 -57.17
N ARG A 751 -33.16 -14.80 -56.91
CA ARG A 751 -33.21 -15.93 -57.85
C ARG A 751 -34.61 -16.57 -57.83
N GLY A 752 -35.23 -16.69 -59.01
CA GLY A 752 -36.50 -17.37 -59.23
C GLY A 752 -36.33 -18.86 -59.54
N PRO A 753 -37.45 -19.61 -59.71
CA PRO A 753 -37.43 -21.05 -59.94
C PRO A 753 -36.78 -21.47 -61.26
N ASP A 754 -36.82 -20.62 -62.29
CA ASP A 754 -36.24 -20.89 -63.63
C ASP A 754 -34.80 -20.39 -63.80
N ASP A 755 -34.05 -20.23 -62.69
CA ASP A 755 -32.69 -19.66 -62.66
C ASP A 755 -32.52 -18.22 -63.16
N ARG A 756 -33.62 -17.57 -63.54
CA ARG A 756 -33.67 -16.13 -63.80
C ARG A 756 -33.68 -15.33 -62.50
N ARG A 757 -33.11 -14.13 -62.52
CA ARG A 757 -33.02 -13.23 -61.37
C ARG A 757 -33.78 -11.95 -61.61
N THR A 758 -34.28 -11.37 -60.53
CA THR A 758 -34.82 -10.00 -60.52
C THR A 758 -34.03 -9.12 -59.56
N VAL A 759 -33.76 -7.86 -59.95
CA VAL A 759 -33.25 -6.86 -59.00
C VAL A 759 -34.38 -6.44 -58.08
N LYS A 760 -34.14 -6.47 -56.77
CA LYS A 760 -35.02 -5.83 -55.80
C LYS A 760 -34.69 -4.34 -55.80
N ARG A 761 -35.63 -3.50 -56.26
CA ARG A 761 -35.49 -2.05 -56.06
C ARG A 761 -35.41 -1.78 -54.54
N PRO A 762 -34.53 -0.86 -54.11
CA PRO A 762 -34.37 -0.52 -52.70
C PRO A 762 -35.69 -0.10 -52.06
#